data_AF-A0A847S7S1-F1
#
_entry.id   AF-A0A847S7S1-F1
#
_cell.length_a   1.000
_cell.length_b   1.000
_cell.length_c   1.000
_cell.angle_alpha   90.00
_cell.angle_beta   90.00
_cell.angle_gamma   90.00
#
_symmetry.space_group_name_H-M   'P 1'
#
loop_
_entity.id
_entity.type
_entity.pdbx_description
1 polymer ?
#
loop_
_entity_poly.entity_id
_entity_poly.type
_entity_poly.pdbx_seq_one_letter_code
_entity_poly.pdbx_strand_id
1 'polypeptide(L)'
;MIGWKRILAIIIGVSVWSSGLMAQQHKVSGVVRDAHSQEIIPFATLQFVHTQTGMVSNAEGKYLFELNVIPSDSILVRVMGYNILKIPVNRELKEQTINFDITRSDVSLKTYEVKANVNFALILLRQIVKHKPENNYNRLNSYRYEVYNKLELDMKNLNKEKLGKNRFTKPFAFILDNIDSTSEDKPFLPIFLTESLSDYYFQSSPRKTKEIIRAARTSGIDNESVTKFLGGMYQNVNIYDNFIPVFDKQFVSPIHHNGAFYYDYSIADTQYISGQRFIKLNFTPKRKGENTFIGDLWVHDTTYAVQKTTLSVPRDANINFVHKISMVQEFRQLADSSWFLYKDKFIADFWAPSPKPGRTLDFIGRKTTTYDNVITNDTAATNIFNNKKYPENVIVQDSARNRKDSFWINNRPEDLSKNEESIYKMVDTLQKMPLFRTYSNTIRFLATGYKPLGPIEWGPYYYLFSQNRLEGFRLRLDLGTTPKFNKDLYLYGYLAYGFKDQVYKGKMSALWLLKRHPRTYLYAAYTRDLDNGTHYYDEVGTDNIFTLAIRKGGVPQKFLMVDEKRVEFFKEYYSGFSHQISLSHKRVRPFDPLPTTAFYPKDPNGRDPLTNMEIEVKFRYAFHEQFLEGNYYRISLGSKFPIAEMKFAAGIPGIANSGQKYERLSLSVSDYVKLPPFGSFYYNVFAGKIFGTVPYTSLEVHPGNEIYYYNKYAFNMMNRFEFISDQYVGFNVEHTIGNGIFGYIPLIKKLKWRQFWTAKGVIGSLSDSNKQLNLNNGFAFKTLQGNPYLELGTGIENIFKFLRVDFIWRVTPDVLPGESANKRFGVFGSFKLQF
;
A
#
# COMPACT_ATOMS: atom_id res chain seq x y z
N MET A 1 64.83 -24.04 73.35
CA MET A 1 64.03 -24.42 72.16
C MET A 1 62.91 -23.41 71.81
N ILE A 2 63.11 -22.08 71.99
CA ILE A 2 62.04 -21.07 71.80
C ILE A 2 62.35 -20.05 70.66
N GLY A 3 63.59 -19.97 70.16
CA GLY A 3 63.97 -19.01 69.11
C GLY A 3 63.47 -19.38 67.70
N TRP A 4 63.46 -20.67 67.33
CA TRP A 4 63.16 -21.09 65.96
C TRP A 4 61.66 -21.04 65.62
N LYS A 5 60.78 -21.24 66.61
CA LYS A 5 59.32 -21.18 66.43
C LYS A 5 58.81 -19.76 66.19
N ARG A 6 59.48 -18.74 66.74
CA ARG A 6 59.10 -17.32 66.52
C ARG A 6 59.51 -16.82 65.13
N ILE A 7 60.64 -17.29 64.60
CA ILE A 7 61.08 -16.93 63.25
C ILE A 7 60.21 -17.62 62.18
N LEU A 8 59.84 -18.88 62.37
CA LEU A 8 58.88 -19.57 61.49
C LEU A 8 57.47 -18.95 61.57
N ALA A 9 57.04 -18.48 62.75
CA ALA A 9 55.75 -17.78 62.90
C ALA A 9 55.74 -16.38 62.23
N ILE A 10 56.88 -15.68 62.19
CA ILE A 10 57.00 -14.40 61.47
C ILE A 10 57.09 -14.63 59.96
N ILE A 11 57.78 -15.67 59.49
CA ILE A 11 57.84 -16.00 58.05
C ILE A 11 56.47 -16.50 57.55
N ILE A 12 55.76 -17.33 58.33
CA ILE A 12 54.39 -17.77 58.02
C ILE A 12 53.41 -16.59 58.13
N GLY A 13 53.59 -15.69 59.10
CA GLY A 13 52.79 -14.48 59.28
C GLY A 13 52.96 -13.48 58.13
N VAL A 14 54.18 -13.33 57.58
CA VAL A 14 54.46 -12.45 56.44
C VAL A 14 54.00 -13.10 55.11
N SER A 15 54.02 -14.42 54.97
CA SER A 15 53.48 -15.11 53.79
C SER A 15 51.94 -15.21 53.74
N VAL A 16 51.24 -14.98 54.85
CA VAL A 16 49.76 -14.92 54.89
C VAL A 16 49.23 -13.51 54.56
N TRP A 17 50.10 -12.49 54.58
CA TRP A 17 49.77 -11.11 54.15
C TRP A 17 50.08 -10.84 52.67
N SER A 18 50.51 -11.86 51.92
CA SER A 18 50.59 -11.83 50.45
C SER A 18 49.41 -12.55 49.79
N SER A 19 48.21 -12.37 50.35
CA SER A 19 46.98 -12.65 49.61
C SER A 19 46.86 -11.59 48.52
N GLY A 20 46.92 -12.03 47.26
CA GLY A 20 47.04 -11.16 46.09
C GLY A 20 46.05 -10.01 46.12
N LEU A 21 46.59 -8.78 46.01
CA LEU A 21 45.86 -7.64 45.48
C LEU A 21 45.45 -8.00 44.05
N MET A 22 44.32 -8.70 43.89
CA MET A 22 43.57 -8.67 42.65
C MET A 22 43.15 -7.22 42.49
N ALA A 23 43.88 -6.46 41.66
CA ALA A 23 43.44 -5.16 41.20
C ALA A 23 41.98 -5.31 40.75
N GLN A 24 41.06 -4.61 41.41
CA GLN A 24 39.65 -4.69 41.09
C GLN A 24 39.46 -3.99 39.75
N GLN A 25 39.50 -4.78 38.67
CA GLN A 25 39.25 -4.27 37.32
C GLN A 25 37.75 -4.07 37.15
N HIS A 26 37.35 -2.82 36.89
CA HIS A 26 36.05 -2.48 36.37
C HIS A 26 36.00 -2.82 34.89
N LYS A 27 34.95 -3.54 34.47
CA LYS A 27 34.69 -3.86 33.07
C LYS A 27 33.50 -3.08 32.55
N VAL A 28 33.73 -2.28 31.52
CA VAL A 28 32.68 -1.60 30.77
C VAL A 28 32.68 -2.15 29.36
N SER A 29 31.65 -2.92 29.02
CA SER A 29 31.51 -3.53 27.70
C SER A 29 30.29 -3.01 26.98
N GLY A 30 30.21 -3.24 25.67
CA GLY A 30 29.06 -2.80 24.91
C GLY A 30 29.22 -2.97 23.41
N VAL A 31 28.19 -2.55 22.68
CA VAL A 31 28.17 -2.53 21.21
C VAL A 31 27.74 -1.16 20.73
N VAL A 32 28.35 -0.69 19.64
CA VAL A 32 27.95 0.56 18.96
C VAL A 32 27.12 0.22 17.72
N ARG A 33 25.94 0.83 17.60
CA ARG A 33 24.96 0.59 16.53
C ARG A 33 24.32 1.88 16.04
N ASP A 34 23.81 1.87 14.81
CA ASP A 34 22.91 2.91 14.31
C ASP A 34 21.54 2.73 14.97
N ALA A 35 21.04 3.80 15.61
CA ALA A 35 19.82 3.77 16.41
C ALA A 35 18.55 3.38 15.61
N HIS A 36 18.54 3.56 14.29
CA HIS A 36 17.37 3.25 13.47
C HIS A 36 17.57 2.04 12.57
N SER A 37 18.70 1.93 11.86
CA SER A 37 18.94 0.75 11.02
C SER A 37 19.30 -0.49 11.84
N GLN A 38 19.65 -0.31 13.12
CA GLN A 38 20.13 -1.35 14.03
C GLN A 38 21.37 -2.07 13.47
N GLU A 39 22.10 -1.40 12.58
CA GLU A 39 23.34 -1.90 12.01
C GLU A 39 24.50 -1.61 12.96
N ILE A 40 25.37 -2.60 13.12
CA ILE A 40 26.59 -2.46 13.90
C ILE A 40 27.51 -1.42 13.23
N ILE A 41 28.10 -0.57 14.05
CA ILE A 41 29.08 0.42 13.60
C ILE A 41 30.48 -0.06 14.01
N PRO A 42 31.26 -0.61 13.07
CA PRO A 42 32.61 -1.05 13.36
C PRO A 42 33.52 0.15 13.58
N PHE A 43 34.57 -0.04 14.38
CA PHE A 43 35.65 0.93 14.61
C PHE A 43 35.18 2.32 15.09
N ALA A 44 34.10 2.35 15.86
CA ALA A 44 33.62 3.55 16.51
C ALA A 44 34.61 4.00 17.58
N THR A 45 34.92 5.31 17.62
CA THR A 45 35.81 5.87 18.64
C THR A 45 35.01 6.15 19.91
N LEU A 46 35.37 5.49 21.01
CA LEU A 46 34.79 5.66 22.35
C LEU A 46 35.79 6.39 23.24
N GLN A 47 35.32 7.36 24.04
CA GLN A 47 36.17 8.13 24.92
C GLN A 47 35.44 8.50 26.20
N PHE A 48 36.09 8.38 27.36
CA PHE A 48 35.56 8.94 28.60
C PHE A 48 35.59 10.46 28.54
N VAL A 49 34.48 11.11 28.90
CA VAL A 49 34.31 12.56 28.72
C VAL A 49 35.36 13.30 29.56
N HIS A 50 36.06 14.26 28.93
CA HIS A 50 37.15 15.04 29.52
C HIS A 50 38.43 14.26 29.91
N THR A 51 38.61 13.02 29.44
CA THR A 51 39.85 12.26 29.68
C THR A 51 40.49 11.77 28.38
N GLN A 52 41.75 11.33 28.45
CA GLN A 52 42.44 10.70 27.31
C GLN A 52 42.16 9.19 27.22
N THR A 53 41.39 8.63 28.16
CA THR A 53 41.05 7.21 28.18
C THR A 53 39.97 6.93 27.14
N GLY A 54 40.34 6.24 26.07
CA GLY A 54 39.43 5.88 24.98
C GLY A 54 39.87 4.61 24.28
N MET A 55 38.99 4.04 23.47
CA MET A 55 39.29 2.87 22.64
C MET A 55 38.50 2.92 21.34
N VAL A 56 38.83 2.01 20.43
CA VAL A 56 38.09 1.83 19.18
C VAL A 56 37.37 0.47 19.25
N SER A 57 36.10 0.43 18.85
CA SER A 57 35.37 -0.84 18.78
C SER A 57 35.93 -1.76 17.69
N ASN A 58 35.69 -3.07 17.82
CA ASN A 58 36.15 -4.05 16.83
C ASN A 58 35.26 -4.09 15.57
N ALA A 59 35.50 -5.05 14.66
CA ALA A 59 34.73 -5.22 13.43
C ALA A 59 33.24 -5.58 13.68
N GLU A 60 32.93 -6.21 14.82
CA GLU A 60 31.57 -6.46 15.27
C GLU A 60 31.01 -5.30 16.13
N GLY A 61 31.67 -4.14 16.12
CA GLY A 61 31.30 -2.93 16.86
C GLY A 61 31.27 -3.11 18.37
N LYS A 62 31.83 -4.20 18.89
CA LYS A 62 31.96 -4.50 20.31
C LYS A 62 33.17 -3.76 20.88
N TYR A 63 33.07 -3.35 22.13
CA TYR A 63 34.17 -2.76 22.87
C TYR A 63 34.19 -3.29 24.30
N LEU A 64 35.37 -3.27 24.90
CA LEU A 64 35.60 -3.71 26.27
C LEU A 64 36.70 -2.83 26.87
N PHE A 65 36.33 -2.00 27.84
CA PHE A 65 37.26 -1.30 28.69
C PHE A 65 37.54 -2.13 29.93
N GLU A 66 38.80 -2.45 30.18
CA GLU A 66 39.28 -3.02 31.44
C GLU A 66 40.06 -1.95 32.18
N LEU A 67 39.51 -1.43 33.28
CA LEU A 67 40.00 -0.24 33.95
C LEU A 67 40.18 -0.49 35.45
N ASN A 68 41.25 0.02 36.04
CA ASN A 68 41.43 -0.05 37.49
C ASN A 68 40.49 0.89 38.25
N VAL A 69 40.13 2.03 37.64
CA VAL A 69 39.19 3.03 38.15
C VAL A 69 38.44 3.63 36.97
N ILE A 70 37.12 3.85 37.11
CA ILE A 70 36.31 4.51 36.09
C ILE A 70 36.66 6.01 36.07
N PRO A 71 37.26 6.55 34.99
CA PRO A 71 37.92 7.85 35.01
C PRO A 71 36.97 9.05 34.78
N SER A 72 35.72 8.80 34.36
CA SER A 72 34.72 9.85 34.13
C SER A 72 33.31 9.35 34.46
N ASP A 73 32.35 10.26 34.58
CA ASP A 73 30.93 9.92 34.82
C ASP A 73 30.19 9.53 33.54
N SER A 74 30.84 9.65 32.38
CA SER A 74 30.20 9.44 31.09
C SER A 74 31.22 9.00 30.02
N ILE A 75 30.74 8.19 29.09
CA ILE A 75 31.47 7.81 27.86
C ILE A 75 30.76 8.47 26.69
N LEU A 76 31.54 9.08 25.79
CA LEU A 76 31.07 9.57 24.51
C LEU A 76 31.49 8.63 23.40
N VAL A 77 30.65 8.55 22.37
CA VAL A 77 30.99 7.90 21.11
C VAL A 77 31.05 8.95 20.01
N ARG A 78 32.09 8.87 19.16
CA ARG A 78 32.27 9.73 18.01
C ARG A 78 32.49 8.88 16.76
N VAL A 79 31.61 9.07 15.78
CA VAL A 79 31.67 8.41 14.48
C VAL A 79 31.37 9.46 13.40
N MET A 80 32.14 9.44 12.31
CA MET A 80 31.92 10.35 11.20
C MET A 80 30.52 10.15 10.59
N GLY A 81 29.76 11.23 10.42
CA GLY A 81 28.38 11.19 9.90
C GLY A 81 27.29 10.90 10.94
N TYR A 82 27.66 10.82 12.23
CA TYR A 82 26.73 10.61 13.34
C TYR A 82 26.81 11.75 14.35
N ASN A 83 25.73 11.95 15.09
CA ASN A 83 25.72 12.84 16.25
C ASN A 83 26.55 12.23 17.39
N ILE A 84 27.30 13.06 18.12
CA ILE A 84 28.01 12.62 19.32
C ILE A 84 26.98 12.28 20.39
N LEU A 85 26.99 11.03 20.88
CA LEU A 85 26.16 10.58 21.99
C LEU A 85 27.03 10.43 23.25
N LYS A 86 26.52 10.87 24.38
CA LYS A 86 27.14 10.72 25.70
C LYS A 86 26.21 9.90 26.59
N ILE A 87 26.70 8.82 27.17
CA ILE A 87 25.94 7.96 28.09
C ILE A 87 26.62 7.99 29.46
N PRO A 88 25.85 8.17 30.56
CA PRO A 88 26.39 8.11 31.90
C PRO A 88 26.89 6.70 32.26
N VAL A 89 27.95 6.62 33.05
CA VAL A 89 28.58 5.39 33.54
C VAL A 89 28.43 5.34 35.05
N ASN A 90 27.96 4.21 35.59
CA ASN A 90 27.90 4.03 37.04
C ASN A 90 29.30 3.66 37.57
N ARG A 91 29.88 4.50 38.43
CA ARG A 91 31.23 4.31 38.95
C ARG A 91 31.35 3.20 40.01
N GLU A 92 30.25 2.78 40.61
CA GLU A 92 30.21 1.79 41.69
C GLU A 92 30.11 0.35 41.17
N LEU A 93 29.61 0.16 39.94
CA LEU A 93 29.45 -1.16 39.35
C LEU A 93 30.79 -1.73 38.86
N LYS A 94 31.08 -2.97 39.27
CA LYS A 94 32.27 -3.73 38.82
C LYS A 94 32.17 -4.13 37.35
N GLU A 95 30.97 -4.51 36.90
CA GLU A 95 30.70 -4.83 35.51
C GLU A 95 29.44 -4.12 35.06
N GLN A 96 29.50 -3.47 33.90
CA GLN A 96 28.32 -2.88 33.27
C GLN A 96 28.40 -3.00 31.75
N THR A 97 27.24 -3.20 31.14
CA THR A 97 27.09 -3.22 29.68
C THR A 97 26.39 -1.95 29.24
N ILE A 98 27.02 -1.18 28.35
CA ILE A 98 26.51 0.08 27.83
C ILE A 98 26.44 -0.05 26.31
N ASN A 99 25.24 -0.09 25.73
CA ASN A 99 25.09 -0.10 24.28
C ASN A 99 24.91 1.33 23.77
N PHE A 100 25.59 1.68 22.68
CA PHE A 100 25.48 2.99 22.05
C PHE A 100 24.64 2.90 20.79
N ASP A 101 23.42 3.43 20.85
CA ASP A 101 22.53 3.61 19.69
C ASP A 101 22.64 5.05 19.19
N ILE A 102 23.47 5.28 18.15
CA ILE A 102 23.73 6.63 17.64
C ILE A 102 22.90 7.00 16.41
N THR A 103 22.53 8.27 16.33
CA THR A 103 21.72 8.80 15.23
C THR A 103 22.60 9.47 14.18
N ARG A 104 22.33 9.19 12.90
CA ARG A 104 22.96 9.90 11.76
C ARG A 104 22.68 11.41 11.85
N SER A 105 23.68 12.21 11.49
CA SER A 105 23.54 13.67 11.47
C SER A 105 22.92 14.14 10.14
N ASP A 106 21.92 15.02 10.19
CA ASP A 106 21.31 15.67 9.01
C ASP A 106 22.14 16.86 8.50
N VAL A 107 23.25 17.19 9.19
CA VAL A 107 24.06 18.38 8.93
C VAL A 107 25.07 18.05 7.85
N SER A 108 24.95 18.70 6.69
CA SER A 108 26.02 18.78 5.70
C SER A 108 27.27 19.24 6.43
N LEU A 109 28.31 18.41 6.45
CA LEU A 109 29.62 18.85 6.90
C LEU A 109 29.92 20.16 6.14
N LYS A 110 30.24 21.24 6.85
CA LYS A 110 30.90 22.38 6.22
C LYS A 110 32.19 21.80 5.65
N THR A 111 32.18 21.50 4.36
CA THR A 111 33.35 21.07 3.62
C THR A 111 34.36 22.18 3.75
N TYR A 112 35.44 21.92 4.50
CA TYR A 112 36.66 22.66 4.25
C TYR A 112 37.10 22.24 2.86
N GLU A 113 36.89 23.14 1.90
CA GLU A 113 37.26 22.95 0.51
C GLU A 113 38.79 22.90 0.44
N VAL A 114 39.37 21.71 0.60
CA VAL A 114 40.70 21.49 0.04
C VAL A 114 40.47 21.50 -1.46
N LYS A 115 40.83 22.61 -2.12
CA LYS A 115 40.81 22.77 -3.58
C LYS A 115 41.77 21.77 -4.23
N ALA A 116 41.44 20.49 -4.20
CA ALA A 116 41.93 19.54 -5.17
C ALA A 116 41.13 19.77 -6.44
N ASN A 117 41.80 20.01 -7.57
CA ASN A 117 41.17 20.29 -8.87
C ASN A 117 40.25 19.14 -9.39
N VAL A 118 40.21 18.00 -8.67
CA VAL A 118 39.54 16.76 -9.07
C VAL A 118 38.77 16.17 -7.89
N ASN A 119 37.46 15.97 -8.04
CA ASN A 119 36.62 15.27 -7.05
C ASN A 119 36.66 13.75 -7.31
N PHE A 120 37.49 13.03 -6.54
CA PHE A 120 37.65 11.58 -6.64
C PHE A 120 36.35 10.79 -6.40
N ALA A 121 35.45 11.30 -5.55
CA ALA A 121 34.16 10.67 -5.28
C ALA A 121 33.28 10.63 -6.55
N LEU A 122 33.32 11.70 -7.36
CA LEU A 122 32.62 11.74 -8.64
C LEU A 122 33.27 10.84 -9.70
N ILE A 123 34.59 10.67 -9.67
CA ILE A 123 35.28 9.70 -10.56
C ILE A 123 34.82 8.28 -10.23
N LEU A 124 34.84 7.92 -8.94
CA LEU A 124 34.38 6.62 -8.49
C LEU A 124 32.91 6.38 -8.88
N LEU A 125 32.03 7.37 -8.65
CA LEU A 125 30.63 7.30 -9.09
C LEU A 125 30.50 7.03 -10.59
N ARG A 126 31.28 7.74 -11.44
CA ARG A 126 31.26 7.51 -12.88
C ARG A 126 31.66 6.08 -13.24
N GLN A 127 32.64 5.49 -12.55
CA GLN A 127 33.01 4.09 -12.77
C GLN A 127 31.93 3.13 -12.31
N ILE A 128 31.29 3.36 -11.16
CA ILE A 128 30.15 2.56 -10.69
C ILE A 128 29.01 2.61 -11.71
N VAL A 129 28.65 3.81 -12.21
CA VAL A 129 27.61 3.99 -13.21
C VAL A 129 27.98 3.31 -14.54
N LYS A 130 29.25 3.37 -14.96
CA LYS A 130 29.73 2.71 -16.17
C LYS A 130 29.62 1.18 -16.09
N HIS A 131 30.00 0.58 -14.96
CA HIS A 131 29.94 -0.87 -14.74
C HIS A 131 28.59 -1.36 -14.17
N LYS A 132 27.62 -0.45 -14.02
CA LYS A 132 26.26 -0.75 -13.54
C LYS A 132 25.58 -1.89 -14.31
N PRO A 133 25.66 -1.97 -15.67
CA PRO A 133 25.06 -3.09 -16.42
C PRO A 133 25.72 -4.45 -16.12
N GLU A 134 27.02 -4.46 -15.80
CA GLU A 134 27.80 -5.67 -15.52
C GLU A 134 27.64 -6.16 -14.07
N ASN A 135 27.43 -5.23 -13.13
CA ASN A 135 27.25 -5.56 -11.72
C ASN A 135 25.78 -5.80 -11.33
N ASN A 136 24.82 -5.43 -12.18
CA ASN A 136 23.41 -5.67 -11.92
C ASN A 136 23.05 -7.14 -12.19
N TYR A 137 22.61 -7.86 -11.16
CA TYR A 137 22.18 -9.25 -11.25
C TYR A 137 20.98 -9.47 -12.20
N ASN A 138 20.23 -8.41 -12.56
CA ASN A 138 19.20 -8.48 -13.59
C ASN A 138 19.74 -8.81 -15.00
N ARG A 139 21.06 -8.77 -15.22
CA ARG A 139 21.69 -9.19 -16.48
C ARG A 139 21.69 -10.71 -16.70
N LEU A 140 21.50 -11.49 -15.63
CA LEU A 140 21.55 -12.94 -15.69
C LEU A 140 20.36 -13.50 -16.47
N ASN A 141 20.60 -14.52 -17.29
CA ASN A 141 19.56 -15.07 -18.16
C ASN A 141 18.47 -15.80 -17.37
N SER A 142 18.89 -16.60 -16.39
CA SER A 142 18.00 -17.24 -15.42
C SER A 142 18.70 -17.36 -14.08
N TYR A 143 17.91 -17.35 -13.01
CA TYR A 143 18.39 -17.70 -11.68
C TYR A 143 17.26 -18.26 -10.82
N ARG A 144 17.64 -19.09 -9.85
CA ARG A 144 16.78 -19.62 -8.81
C ARG A 144 17.43 -19.39 -7.46
N TYR A 145 16.64 -19.03 -6.47
CA TYR A 145 17.11 -18.95 -5.07
C TYR A 145 15.99 -19.33 -4.12
N GLU A 146 16.37 -19.75 -2.92
CA GLU A 146 15.48 -19.82 -1.77
C GLU A 146 15.49 -18.46 -1.08
N VAL A 147 14.30 -17.99 -0.69
CA VAL A 147 14.16 -16.70 -0.04
C VAL A 147 13.34 -16.83 1.22
N TYR A 148 13.89 -16.30 2.30
CA TYR A 148 13.23 -16.22 3.59
C TYR A 148 12.89 -14.75 3.89
N ASN A 149 11.61 -14.49 4.13
CA ASN A 149 11.12 -13.19 4.57
C ASN A 149 10.68 -13.28 6.03
N LYS A 150 11.10 -12.30 6.81
CA LYS A 150 10.57 -12.01 8.15
C LYS A 150 10.07 -10.57 8.16
N LEU A 151 8.79 -10.37 8.45
CA LEU A 151 8.20 -9.05 8.65
C LEU A 151 7.65 -8.97 10.06
N GLU A 152 8.17 -8.01 10.82
CA GLU A 152 7.80 -7.66 12.18
C GLU A 152 7.14 -6.29 12.18
N LEU A 153 6.15 -6.12 13.05
CA LEU A 153 5.52 -4.86 13.35
C LEU A 153 5.40 -4.69 14.86
N ASP A 154 5.97 -3.59 15.34
CA ASP A 154 6.00 -3.22 16.75
C ASP A 154 5.31 -1.90 16.99
N MET A 155 4.73 -1.74 18.17
CA MET A 155 4.13 -0.51 18.65
C MET A 155 5.06 0.20 19.64
N LYS A 156 5.42 1.46 19.33
CA LYS A 156 6.31 2.32 20.12
C LYS A 156 5.54 3.18 21.14
N ASN A 157 6.27 3.76 22.09
CA ASN A 157 5.79 4.82 23.00
C ASN A 157 4.61 4.41 23.89
N LEU A 158 4.61 3.17 24.38
CA LEU A 158 3.55 2.65 25.25
C LEU A 158 3.79 3.03 26.70
N ASN A 159 2.82 3.73 27.30
CA ASN A 159 2.85 4.06 28.72
C ASN A 159 2.21 2.92 29.53
N LYS A 160 3.06 2.05 30.11
CA LYS A 160 2.63 0.88 30.90
C LYS A 160 1.64 1.25 32.02
N GLU A 161 1.91 2.33 32.76
CA GLU A 161 1.06 2.74 33.89
C GLU A 161 -0.33 3.20 33.46
N LYS A 162 -0.42 4.00 32.38
CA LYS A 162 -1.71 4.49 31.87
C LYS A 162 -2.54 3.36 31.26
N LEU A 163 -1.89 2.46 30.53
CA LEU A 163 -2.55 1.31 29.90
C LEU A 163 -3.00 0.28 30.95
N GLY A 164 -2.21 0.05 32.01
CA GLY A 164 -2.58 -0.83 33.11
C GLY A 164 -3.72 -0.29 33.99
N LYS A 165 -3.87 1.04 34.09
CA LYS A 165 -4.92 1.69 34.91
C LYS A 165 -6.22 1.95 34.16
N ASN A 166 -6.22 1.99 32.82
CA ASN A 166 -7.41 2.31 32.03
C ASN A 166 -8.36 1.10 31.93
N ARG A 167 -9.66 1.31 32.23
CA ARG A 167 -10.71 0.27 32.28
C ARG A 167 -10.81 -0.56 30.99
N PHE A 168 -10.52 0.03 29.83
CA PHE A 168 -10.59 -0.65 28.52
C PHE A 168 -9.33 -1.44 28.16
N THR A 169 -8.17 -1.13 28.74
CA THR A 169 -6.87 -1.76 28.42
C THR A 169 -6.31 -2.60 29.56
N LYS A 170 -6.80 -2.43 30.79
CA LYS A 170 -6.43 -3.22 31.98
C LYS A 170 -6.52 -4.73 31.77
N PRO A 171 -7.55 -5.31 31.11
CA PRO A 171 -7.61 -6.75 30.85
C PRO A 171 -6.50 -7.26 29.93
N PHE A 172 -5.85 -6.37 29.19
CA PHE A 172 -4.75 -6.66 28.28
C PHE A 172 -3.38 -6.31 28.87
N ALA A 173 -3.29 -6.05 30.18
CA ALA A 173 -2.06 -5.63 30.83
C ALA A 173 -0.92 -6.67 30.72
N PHE A 174 -1.23 -7.97 30.63
CA PHE A 174 -0.21 -9.02 30.43
C PHE A 174 0.61 -8.88 29.15
N ILE A 175 0.07 -8.19 28.14
CA ILE A 175 0.80 -7.86 26.91
C ILE A 175 1.99 -6.93 27.23
N LEU A 176 1.82 -6.04 28.21
CA LEU A 176 2.82 -5.04 28.60
C LEU A 176 4.05 -5.66 29.28
N ASP A 177 3.95 -6.92 29.71
CA ASP A 177 5.06 -7.70 30.25
C ASP A 177 6.03 -8.13 29.14
N ASN A 178 5.57 -8.19 27.88
CA ASN A 178 6.40 -8.47 26.69
C ASN A 178 6.97 -7.19 26.04
N ILE A 179 6.84 -6.03 26.70
CA ILE A 179 7.50 -4.81 26.22
C ILE A 179 9.00 -4.95 26.47
N ASP A 180 9.76 -5.02 25.40
CA ASP A 180 11.21 -4.93 25.49
C ASP A 180 11.61 -3.48 25.73
N SER A 181 12.48 -3.28 26.71
CA SER A 181 13.08 -2.00 27.11
C SER A 181 14.61 -2.07 27.17
N THR A 182 15.18 -3.20 26.74
CA THR A 182 16.61 -3.53 26.87
C THR A 182 17.36 -3.50 25.54
N SER A 183 16.66 -3.67 24.42
CA SER A 183 17.29 -3.75 23.09
C SER A 183 17.31 -2.43 22.30
N GLU A 184 16.46 -1.45 22.64
CA GLU A 184 16.39 -0.15 21.98
C GLU A 184 16.16 1.00 22.98
N ASP A 185 16.55 2.21 22.59
CA ASP A 185 16.37 3.47 23.33
C ASP A 185 14.91 3.76 23.76
N LYS A 186 13.92 3.16 23.09
CA LYS A 186 12.50 3.31 23.44
C LYS A 186 11.80 1.95 23.56
N PRO A 187 11.05 1.71 24.64
CA PRO A 187 10.32 0.47 24.78
C PRO A 187 9.29 0.27 23.67
N PHE A 188 9.25 -0.94 23.12
CA PHE A 188 8.31 -1.31 22.07
C PHE A 188 7.61 -2.62 22.42
N LEU A 189 6.41 -2.78 21.85
CA LEU A 189 5.61 -4.00 21.96
C LEU A 189 5.45 -4.60 20.57
N PRO A 190 6.02 -5.77 20.31
CA PRO A 190 5.74 -6.47 19.08
C PRO A 190 4.29 -6.93 19.00
N ILE A 191 3.60 -6.58 17.92
CA ILE A 191 2.17 -6.88 17.75
C ILE A 191 1.90 -7.84 16.59
N PHE A 192 2.83 -7.97 15.65
CA PHE A 192 2.66 -8.83 14.49
C PHE A 192 4.01 -9.31 13.96
N LEU A 193 4.07 -10.60 13.64
CA LEU A 193 5.21 -11.27 13.03
C LEU A 193 4.71 -12.22 11.95
N THR A 194 5.34 -12.15 10.79
CA THR A 194 5.12 -13.11 9.71
C THR A 194 6.44 -13.57 9.14
N GLU A 195 6.50 -14.86 8.87
CA GLU A 195 7.64 -15.55 8.27
C GLU A 195 7.17 -16.28 7.02
N SER A 196 7.92 -16.20 5.92
CA SER A 196 7.66 -17.02 4.74
C SER A 196 8.96 -17.52 4.13
N LEU A 197 8.95 -18.79 3.72
CA LEU A 197 10.03 -19.43 2.97
C LEU A 197 9.51 -19.82 1.59
N SER A 198 10.14 -19.31 0.54
CA SER A 198 9.74 -19.58 -0.84
C SER A 198 10.92 -19.86 -1.77
N ASP A 199 10.64 -20.62 -2.83
CA ASP A 199 11.57 -20.78 -3.95
C ASP A 199 11.20 -19.75 -5.03
N TYR A 200 12.16 -18.92 -5.41
CA TYR A 200 11.99 -17.93 -6.46
C TYR A 200 12.74 -18.34 -7.73
N TYR A 201 12.11 -18.09 -8.87
CA TYR A 201 12.58 -18.44 -10.19
C TYR A 201 12.45 -17.25 -11.12
N PHE A 202 13.50 -16.97 -11.88
CA PHE A 202 13.55 -15.90 -12.88
C PHE A 202 14.08 -16.41 -14.21
N GLN A 203 13.48 -15.90 -15.29
CA GLN A 203 13.98 -16.03 -16.66
C GLN A 203 13.82 -14.67 -17.36
N SER A 204 14.85 -14.26 -18.09
CA SER A 204 14.92 -12.94 -18.76
C SER A 204 14.17 -12.91 -20.10
N SER A 205 14.20 -14.00 -20.89
CA SER A 205 13.66 -14.05 -22.25
C SER A 205 12.82 -15.32 -22.51
N PRO A 206 11.49 -15.22 -22.69
CA PRO A 206 10.65 -14.07 -22.31
C PRO A 206 10.71 -13.84 -20.79
N ARG A 207 10.52 -12.59 -20.35
CA ARG A 207 10.61 -12.23 -18.93
C ARG A 207 9.52 -12.93 -18.13
N LYS A 208 9.90 -13.88 -17.28
CA LYS A 208 8.99 -14.65 -16.43
C LYS A 208 9.55 -14.75 -15.01
N THR A 209 8.65 -14.66 -14.05
CA THR A 209 8.98 -14.79 -12.63
C THR A 209 8.01 -15.76 -11.99
N LYS A 210 8.51 -16.62 -11.11
CA LYS A 210 7.67 -17.56 -10.36
C LYS A 210 8.17 -17.68 -8.93
N GLU A 211 7.23 -17.72 -8.01
CA GLU A 211 7.48 -17.88 -6.59
C GLU A 211 6.60 -19.02 -6.06
N ILE A 212 7.22 -19.96 -5.36
CA ILE A 212 6.53 -21.08 -4.73
C ILE A 212 6.75 -20.99 -3.22
N ILE A 213 5.74 -20.56 -2.50
CA ILE A 213 5.75 -20.44 -1.04
C ILE A 213 5.59 -21.83 -0.44
N ARG A 214 6.68 -22.35 0.15
CA ARG A 214 6.78 -23.69 0.76
C ARG A 214 6.28 -23.72 2.20
N ALA A 215 6.46 -22.60 2.89
CA ALA A 215 6.04 -22.40 4.27
C ALA A 215 5.69 -20.93 4.50
N ALA A 216 4.63 -20.68 5.24
CA ALA A 216 4.23 -19.35 5.69
C ALA A 216 3.62 -19.45 7.08
N ARG A 217 4.06 -18.58 7.98
CA ARG A 217 3.55 -18.44 9.34
C ARG A 217 3.21 -16.98 9.56
N THR A 218 2.01 -16.71 10.04
CA THR A 218 1.55 -15.33 10.28
C THR A 218 0.87 -15.28 11.64
N SER A 219 1.29 -14.36 12.50
CA SER A 219 0.63 -14.15 13.78
C SER A 219 -0.75 -13.52 13.58
N GLY A 220 -1.80 -14.25 13.92
CA GLY A 220 -3.15 -13.73 14.09
C GLY A 220 -3.98 -13.40 12.84
N ILE A 221 -3.41 -13.45 11.63
CA ILE A 221 -4.17 -13.32 10.37
C ILE A 221 -3.91 -14.56 9.52
N ASP A 222 -4.92 -15.42 9.36
CA ASP A 222 -4.86 -16.59 8.47
C ASP A 222 -5.68 -16.33 7.20
N ASN A 223 -5.05 -15.70 6.21
CA ASN A 223 -5.64 -15.44 4.90
C ASN A 223 -4.62 -15.65 3.79
N GLU A 224 -4.93 -16.54 2.84
CA GLU A 224 -4.02 -16.90 1.73
C GLU A 224 -3.66 -15.71 0.84
N SER A 225 -4.59 -14.78 0.58
CA SER A 225 -4.29 -13.57 -0.20
C SER A 225 -3.36 -12.62 0.53
N VAL A 226 -3.47 -12.52 1.86
CA VAL A 226 -2.50 -11.77 2.67
C VAL A 226 -1.14 -12.46 2.60
N THR A 227 -1.08 -13.79 2.69
CA THR A 227 0.17 -14.54 2.50
C THR A 227 0.77 -14.38 1.10
N LYS A 228 -0.04 -14.44 0.03
CA LYS A 228 0.37 -14.21 -1.36
C LYS A 228 0.86 -12.77 -1.56
N PHE A 229 0.19 -11.80 -0.94
CA PHE A 229 0.61 -10.39 -0.99
C PHE A 229 1.92 -10.18 -0.23
N LEU A 230 2.07 -10.76 0.96
CA LEU A 230 3.31 -10.70 1.75
C LEU A 230 4.48 -11.46 1.11
N GLY A 231 4.20 -12.59 0.43
CA GLY A 231 5.16 -13.24 -0.48
C GLY A 231 5.52 -12.28 -1.62
N GLY A 232 4.53 -11.82 -2.39
CA GLY A 232 4.72 -10.87 -3.49
C GLY A 232 5.24 -9.47 -3.10
N MET A 233 5.35 -9.13 -1.81
CA MET A 233 6.00 -7.92 -1.31
C MET A 233 7.52 -7.92 -1.54
N TYR A 234 8.09 -8.91 -2.24
CA TYR A 234 9.34 -8.73 -2.98
C TYR A 234 9.17 -7.66 -4.07
N GLN A 235 9.01 -6.40 -3.66
CA GLN A 235 9.55 -5.32 -4.47
C GLN A 235 11.06 -5.63 -4.52
N ASN A 236 11.54 -6.10 -5.67
CA ASN A 236 12.96 -6.16 -5.98
C ASN A 236 13.47 -4.73 -5.95
N VAL A 237 13.74 -4.22 -4.75
CA VAL A 237 14.46 -2.98 -4.60
C VAL A 237 15.87 -3.30 -5.05
N ASN A 238 16.26 -2.71 -6.16
CA ASN A 238 17.57 -2.89 -6.71
C ASN A 238 18.27 -1.53 -6.71
N ILE A 239 19.36 -1.42 -5.94
CA ILE A 239 20.20 -0.20 -5.93
C ILE A 239 20.67 0.17 -7.33
N TYR A 240 20.88 -0.83 -8.21
CA TYR A 240 21.26 -0.68 -9.60
C TYR A 240 20.10 -0.27 -10.53
N ASP A 241 18.91 0.01 -10.02
CA ASP A 241 17.92 0.74 -10.81
C ASP A 241 18.18 2.26 -10.70
N ASN A 242 17.59 3.05 -11.60
CA ASN A 242 17.68 4.51 -11.51
C ASN A 242 16.74 5.08 -10.44
N PHE A 243 15.60 4.42 -10.26
CA PHE A 243 14.60 4.80 -9.28
C PHE A 243 14.26 3.60 -8.42
N ILE A 244 14.26 3.82 -7.11
CA ILE A 244 13.94 2.84 -6.09
C ILE A 244 12.52 3.12 -5.60
N PRO A 245 11.59 2.15 -5.71
CA PRO A 245 10.26 2.31 -5.15
C PRO A 245 10.32 2.31 -3.61
N VAL A 246 9.71 3.31 -2.98
CA VAL A 246 9.51 3.40 -1.53
C VAL A 246 8.05 3.76 -1.30
N PHE A 247 7.25 2.79 -0.85
CA PHE A 247 5.79 2.89 -0.77
C PHE A 247 5.14 3.32 -2.11
N ASP A 248 4.39 4.43 -2.13
CA ASP A 248 3.74 4.98 -3.32
C ASP A 248 4.70 5.79 -4.23
N LYS A 249 5.94 6.05 -3.78
CA LYS A 249 6.88 6.96 -4.45
C LYS A 249 8.07 6.26 -5.08
N GLN A 250 8.68 6.97 -6.02
CA GLN A 250 9.93 6.61 -6.66
C GLN A 250 11.02 7.57 -6.16
N PHE A 251 12.06 7.01 -5.54
CA PHE A 251 13.22 7.75 -5.05
C PHE A 251 14.39 7.59 -6.01
N VAL A 252 15.16 8.66 -6.23
CA VAL A 252 16.33 8.62 -7.10
C VAL A 252 17.41 7.74 -6.45
N SER A 253 17.91 6.72 -7.13
CA SER A 253 19.03 5.91 -6.63
C SER A 253 20.31 6.76 -6.49
N PRO A 254 21.13 6.57 -5.44
CA PRO A 254 22.44 7.22 -5.33
C PRO A 254 23.42 6.82 -6.44
N ILE A 255 23.14 5.75 -7.20
CA ILE A 255 23.90 5.36 -8.40
C ILE A 255 23.09 5.55 -9.68
N HIS A 256 22.16 6.52 -9.68
CA HIS A 256 21.50 7.00 -10.89
C HIS A 256 22.52 7.50 -11.91
N HIS A 257 22.25 7.35 -13.22
CA HIS A 257 23.17 7.78 -14.29
C HIS A 257 23.59 9.26 -14.13
N ASN A 258 22.62 10.11 -13.79
CA ASN A 258 22.80 11.52 -13.43
C ASN A 258 22.83 11.76 -11.90
N GLY A 259 23.39 10.84 -11.10
CA GLY A 259 23.39 10.92 -9.62
C GLY A 259 24.02 12.21 -9.08
N ALA A 260 25.06 12.72 -9.75
CA ALA A 260 25.73 13.98 -9.41
C ALA A 260 24.81 15.23 -9.48
N PHE A 261 23.65 15.16 -10.15
CA PHE A 261 22.66 16.25 -10.13
C PHE A 261 21.85 16.29 -8.84
N TYR A 262 21.66 15.14 -8.19
CA TYR A 262 20.81 14.99 -7.01
C TYR A 262 21.60 14.90 -5.70
N TYR A 263 22.84 14.42 -5.76
CA TYR A 263 23.65 14.10 -4.58
C TYR A 263 25.01 14.79 -4.59
N ASP A 264 25.48 15.14 -3.41
CA ASP A 264 26.88 15.40 -3.10
C ASP A 264 27.52 14.11 -2.59
N TYR A 265 28.72 13.80 -3.09
CA TYR A 265 29.45 12.57 -2.77
C TYR A 265 30.78 12.89 -2.12
N SER A 266 31.15 12.09 -1.12
CA SER A 266 32.45 12.19 -0.43
C SER A 266 32.99 10.80 -0.12
N ILE A 267 34.27 10.56 -0.39
CA ILE A 267 34.95 9.33 0.05
C ILE A 267 35.20 9.46 1.55
N ALA A 268 34.72 8.48 2.31
CA ALA A 268 34.84 8.47 3.76
C ALA A 268 36.04 7.66 4.23
N ASP A 269 36.24 6.47 3.65
CA ASP A 269 37.27 5.53 4.08
C ASP A 269 37.57 4.48 2.98
N THR A 270 38.63 3.70 3.16
CA THR A 270 38.97 2.54 2.34
C THR A 270 39.42 1.40 3.23
N GLN A 271 38.79 0.22 3.10
CA GLN A 271 39.03 -0.92 3.98
C GLN A 271 39.27 -2.21 3.19
N TYR A 272 39.94 -3.17 3.83
CA TYR A 272 40.10 -4.52 3.30
C TYR A 272 39.16 -5.47 4.04
N ILE A 273 38.26 -6.14 3.31
CA ILE A 273 37.36 -7.16 3.84
C ILE A 273 37.69 -8.46 3.11
N SER A 274 38.07 -9.51 3.85
CA SER A 274 38.47 -10.82 3.29
C SER A 274 39.55 -10.72 2.21
N GLY A 275 40.53 -9.83 2.38
CA GLY A 275 41.63 -9.61 1.42
C GLY A 275 41.28 -8.78 0.18
N GLN A 276 40.02 -8.36 0.02
CA GLN A 276 39.56 -7.50 -1.06
C GLN A 276 39.41 -6.05 -0.58
N ARG A 277 39.74 -5.09 -1.45
CA ARG A 277 39.68 -3.65 -1.14
C ARG A 277 38.31 -3.07 -1.46
N PHE A 278 37.73 -2.36 -0.49
CA PHE A 278 36.45 -1.68 -0.60
C PHE A 278 36.58 -0.20 -0.23
N ILE A 279 35.96 0.66 -1.04
CA ILE A 279 35.94 2.11 -0.84
C ILE A 279 34.56 2.48 -0.29
N LYS A 280 34.53 3.22 0.83
CA LYS A 280 33.30 3.74 1.42
C LYS A 280 32.99 5.13 0.85
N LEU A 281 31.86 5.23 0.18
CA LEU A 281 31.36 6.45 -0.46
C LEU A 281 30.09 6.92 0.26
N ASN A 282 30.14 8.09 0.89
CA ASN A 282 28.96 8.72 1.49
C ASN A 282 28.26 9.60 0.44
N PHE A 283 26.93 9.68 0.51
CA PHE A 283 26.12 10.54 -0.35
C PHE A 283 25.03 11.27 0.44
N THR A 284 24.80 12.54 0.09
CA THR A 284 23.76 13.39 0.70
C THR A 284 22.99 14.17 -0.38
N PRO A 285 21.67 14.39 -0.25
CA PRO A 285 20.91 15.18 -1.20
C PRO A 285 21.39 16.62 -1.29
N LYS A 286 21.54 17.12 -2.51
CA LYS A 286 21.84 18.54 -2.78
C LYS A 286 20.70 19.47 -2.37
N ARG A 287 19.46 18.97 -2.48
CA ARG A 287 18.24 19.74 -2.25
C ARG A 287 17.33 19.02 -1.26
N LYS A 288 16.84 19.76 -0.27
CA LYS A 288 15.92 19.24 0.74
C LYS A 288 14.54 18.98 0.14
N GLY A 289 13.91 17.86 0.48
CA GLY A 289 12.53 17.54 0.12
C GLY A 289 12.34 16.92 -1.26
N GLU A 290 13.42 16.66 -2.01
CA GLU A 290 13.38 15.74 -3.15
C GLU A 290 13.23 14.29 -2.66
N ASN A 291 12.69 13.42 -3.52
CA ASN A 291 12.62 11.98 -3.22
C ASN A 291 14.00 11.35 -3.45
N THR A 292 14.92 11.61 -2.51
CA THR A 292 16.33 11.20 -2.54
C THR A 292 16.71 10.53 -1.22
N PHE A 293 17.86 9.85 -1.16
CA PHE A 293 18.35 9.16 0.04
C PHE A 293 19.55 9.88 0.69
N ILE A 294 19.79 9.61 1.96
CA ILE A 294 21.07 9.90 2.64
C ILE A 294 21.67 8.57 3.05
N GLY A 295 22.98 8.40 2.88
CA GLY A 295 23.58 7.13 3.25
C GLY A 295 25.00 6.92 2.77
N ASP A 296 25.37 5.64 2.67
CA ASP A 296 26.71 5.20 2.30
C ASP A 296 26.70 3.93 1.43
N LEU A 297 27.69 3.82 0.56
CA LEU A 297 27.95 2.71 -0.35
C LEU A 297 29.34 2.14 -0.07
N TRP A 298 29.45 0.82 0.04
CA TRP A 298 30.70 0.08 0.05
C TRP A 298 30.92 -0.51 -1.32
N VAL A 299 31.98 -0.07 -1.99
CA VAL A 299 32.22 -0.35 -3.40
C VAL A 299 33.51 -1.14 -3.53
N HIS A 300 33.44 -2.29 -4.19
CA HIS A 300 34.61 -3.10 -4.49
C HIS A 300 35.53 -2.38 -5.49
N ASP A 301 36.81 -2.23 -5.17
CA ASP A 301 37.78 -1.42 -5.93
C ASP A 301 37.95 -1.95 -7.37
N THR A 302 38.07 -3.27 -7.54
CA THR A 302 38.38 -3.88 -8.84
C THR A 302 37.19 -3.92 -9.80
N THR A 303 35.99 -4.26 -9.30
CA THR A 303 34.80 -4.46 -10.16
C THR A 303 33.82 -3.28 -10.11
N TYR A 304 34.02 -2.33 -9.20
CA TYR A 304 33.08 -1.23 -8.92
C TYR A 304 31.67 -1.70 -8.50
N ALA A 305 31.57 -2.94 -8.02
CA ALA A 305 30.30 -3.50 -7.53
C ALA A 305 29.99 -2.97 -6.12
N VAL A 306 28.72 -2.72 -5.85
CA VAL A 306 28.23 -2.40 -4.51
C VAL A 306 28.18 -3.69 -3.69
N GLN A 307 28.94 -3.74 -2.60
CA GLN A 307 28.95 -4.82 -1.63
C GLN A 307 27.93 -4.60 -0.52
N LYS A 308 27.82 -3.36 -0.02
CA LYS A 308 26.83 -2.97 0.99
C LYS A 308 26.35 -1.55 0.72
N THR A 309 25.07 -1.31 0.91
CA THR A 309 24.50 0.03 0.84
C THR A 309 23.58 0.25 2.02
N THR A 310 23.69 1.43 2.65
CA THR A 310 22.73 1.89 3.64
C THR A 310 22.05 3.13 3.09
N LEU A 311 20.74 3.07 2.93
CA LEU A 311 19.90 4.17 2.45
C LEU A 311 18.99 4.60 3.59
N SER A 312 18.86 5.90 3.84
CA SER A 312 17.84 6.45 4.72
C SER A 312 17.08 7.56 4.02
N VAL A 313 15.77 7.60 4.23
CA VAL A 313 14.94 8.67 3.69
C VAL A 313 15.07 9.90 4.58
N PRO A 314 15.43 11.08 4.02
CA PRO A 314 15.48 12.33 4.76
C PRO A 314 14.13 12.64 5.42
N ARG A 315 14.15 13.21 6.63
CA ARG A 315 12.92 13.59 7.36
C ARG A 315 12.00 14.53 6.58
N ASP A 316 12.58 15.36 5.71
CA ASP A 316 11.87 16.32 4.85
C ASP A 316 11.13 15.68 3.66
N ALA A 317 11.28 14.37 3.44
CA ALA A 317 10.58 13.67 2.37
C ALA A 317 9.05 13.70 2.61
N ASN A 318 8.29 13.96 1.55
CA ASN A 318 6.82 14.02 1.62
C ASN A 318 6.18 12.62 1.59
N ILE A 319 6.57 11.73 2.50
CA ILE A 319 5.87 10.45 2.72
C ILE A 319 4.85 10.65 3.83
N ASN A 320 3.66 10.08 3.65
CA ASN A 320 2.59 10.14 4.63
C ASN A 320 2.77 9.09 5.70
N PHE A 321 2.33 9.37 6.93
CA PHE A 321 2.35 8.41 8.04
C PHE A 321 3.71 7.82 8.40
N VAL A 322 4.80 8.23 7.76
CA VAL A 322 6.14 7.70 8.00
C VAL A 322 7.04 8.80 8.58
N HIS A 323 7.72 8.47 9.68
CA HIS A 323 8.71 9.31 10.35
C HIS A 323 10.11 9.13 9.76
N LYS A 324 10.53 7.88 9.60
CA LYS A 324 11.87 7.53 9.13
C LYS A 324 11.82 6.19 8.41
N ILE A 325 12.67 6.07 7.39
CA ILE A 325 12.90 4.82 6.67
C ILE A 325 14.41 4.61 6.60
N SER A 326 14.85 3.38 6.85
CA SER A 326 16.16 2.91 6.45
C SER A 326 16.05 1.60 5.69
N MET A 327 16.95 1.44 4.73
CA MET A 327 17.10 0.24 3.95
C MET A 327 18.58 -0.11 3.92
N VAL A 328 18.90 -1.38 4.14
CA VAL A 328 20.26 -1.92 4.06
C VAL A 328 20.23 -3.05 3.07
N GLN A 329 21.09 -3.01 2.07
CA GLN A 329 21.28 -4.13 1.14
C GLN A 329 22.72 -4.60 1.19
N GLU A 330 22.90 -5.92 1.25
CA GLU A 330 24.20 -6.57 1.24
C GLU A 330 24.26 -7.54 0.07
N PHE A 331 25.36 -7.49 -0.67
CA PHE A 331 25.66 -8.32 -1.81
C PHE A 331 26.83 -9.21 -1.49
N ARG A 332 26.80 -10.44 -2.00
CA ARG A 332 27.92 -11.38 -1.94
C ARG A 332 28.35 -11.81 -3.34
N GLN A 333 29.61 -12.18 -3.45
CA GLN A 333 30.14 -12.76 -4.68
C GLN A 333 29.71 -14.23 -4.77
N LEU A 334 29.16 -14.65 -5.90
CA LEU A 334 28.84 -16.03 -6.23
C LEU A 334 30.09 -16.77 -6.74
N ALA A 335 29.99 -18.09 -6.91
CA ALA A 335 31.09 -18.93 -7.40
C ALA A 335 31.60 -18.50 -8.80
N ASP A 336 30.73 -17.91 -9.63
CA ASP A 336 31.06 -17.37 -10.96
C ASP A 336 31.61 -15.93 -10.92
N SER A 337 32.01 -15.44 -9.73
CA SER A 337 32.49 -14.09 -9.47
C SER A 337 31.46 -12.96 -9.62
N SER A 338 30.19 -13.27 -9.94
CA SER A 338 29.14 -12.25 -10.04
C SER A 338 28.63 -11.82 -8.65
N TRP A 339 28.16 -10.57 -8.53
CA TRP A 339 27.58 -10.05 -7.30
C TRP A 339 26.07 -10.28 -7.27
N PHE A 340 25.56 -10.86 -6.20
CA PHE A 340 24.14 -11.14 -6.01
C PHE A 340 23.65 -10.65 -4.65
N LEU A 341 22.40 -10.19 -4.59
CA LEU A 341 21.77 -9.72 -3.36
C LEU A 341 21.68 -10.87 -2.36
N TYR A 342 22.27 -10.70 -1.18
CA TYR A 342 22.32 -11.71 -0.12
C TYR A 342 21.31 -11.42 0.99
N LYS A 343 21.24 -10.16 1.42
CA LYS A 343 20.37 -9.74 2.52
C LYS A 343 19.83 -8.34 2.24
N ASP A 344 18.56 -8.15 2.56
CA ASP A 344 17.87 -6.86 2.56
C ASP A 344 17.21 -6.67 3.93
N LYS A 345 17.37 -5.48 4.51
CA LYS A 345 16.73 -5.08 5.76
C LYS A 345 16.09 -3.72 5.57
N PHE A 346 14.77 -3.68 5.65
CA PHE A 346 13.97 -2.47 5.55
C PHE A 346 13.32 -2.18 6.89
N ILE A 347 13.54 -0.98 7.42
CA ILE A 347 12.97 -0.52 8.68
C ILE A 347 12.22 0.78 8.40
N ALA A 348 10.95 0.83 8.82
CA ALA A 348 10.12 2.02 8.68
C ALA A 348 9.45 2.34 10.01
N ASP A 349 9.68 3.56 10.50
CA ASP A 349 8.95 4.13 11.62
C ASP A 349 7.71 4.85 11.08
N PHE A 350 6.52 4.43 11.48
CA PHE A 350 5.27 5.04 11.04
C PHE A 350 4.34 5.37 12.20
N TRP A 351 3.32 6.16 11.92
CA TRP A 351 2.34 6.59 12.90
C TRP A 351 0.93 6.49 12.33
N ALA A 352 -0.01 6.12 13.18
CA ALA A 352 -1.43 6.11 12.88
C ALA A 352 -2.15 7.18 13.71
N PRO A 353 -3.19 7.82 13.16
CA PRO A 353 -4.07 8.70 13.94
C PRO A 353 -4.69 7.95 15.11
N SER A 354 -4.66 8.56 16.30
CA SER A 354 -5.38 8.04 17.47
C SER A 354 -6.82 8.55 17.50
N PRO A 355 -7.78 7.83 18.11
CA PRO A 355 -9.12 8.35 18.39
C PRO A 355 -9.12 9.62 19.26
N LYS A 356 -8.02 9.92 19.96
CA LYS A 356 -7.87 11.16 20.73
C LYS A 356 -7.22 12.25 19.86
N PRO A 357 -7.90 13.40 19.64
CA PRO A 357 -7.33 14.53 18.91
C PRO A 357 -5.96 14.92 19.47
N GLY A 358 -4.96 15.05 18.59
CA GLY A 358 -3.59 15.46 18.96
C GLY A 358 -2.67 14.35 19.46
N ARG A 359 -3.09 13.07 19.47
CA ARG A 359 -2.20 11.93 19.74
C ARG A 359 -2.07 11.00 18.55
N THR A 360 -0.89 10.40 18.40
CA THR A 360 -0.60 9.35 17.42
C THR A 360 -0.28 8.03 18.13
N LEU A 361 -0.51 6.93 17.43
CA LEU A 361 0.05 5.63 17.78
C LEU A 361 1.25 5.40 16.87
N ASP A 362 2.42 5.19 17.45
CA ASP A 362 3.65 5.04 16.69
C ASP A 362 4.01 3.56 16.56
N PHE A 363 4.56 3.19 15.42
CA PHE A 363 4.88 1.82 15.06
C PHE A 363 6.23 1.73 14.36
N ILE A 364 6.83 0.55 14.37
CA ILE A 364 8.03 0.18 13.63
C ILE A 364 7.70 -1.05 12.83
N GLY A 365 7.86 -0.97 11.51
CA GLY A 365 7.92 -2.16 10.66
C GLY A 365 9.37 -2.53 10.41
N ARG A 366 9.74 -3.79 10.64
CA ARG A 366 11.04 -4.34 10.21
C ARG A 366 10.79 -5.49 9.26
N LYS A 367 11.35 -5.40 8.06
CA LYS A 367 11.36 -6.47 7.08
C LYS A 367 12.80 -6.90 6.85
N THR A 368 13.09 -8.16 7.10
CA THR A 368 14.37 -8.79 6.77
C THR A 368 14.14 -9.87 5.73
N THR A 369 14.88 -9.81 4.64
CA THR A 369 14.85 -10.79 3.57
C THR A 369 16.24 -11.35 3.34
N THR A 370 16.39 -12.66 3.31
CA THR A 370 17.64 -13.34 2.99
C THR A 370 17.49 -14.20 1.75
N TYR A 371 18.54 -14.26 0.94
CA TYR A 371 18.57 -14.94 -0.35
C TYR A 371 19.68 -16.01 -0.35
N ASP A 372 19.27 -17.27 -0.34
CA ASP A 372 20.17 -18.42 -0.23
C ASP A 372 20.00 -19.41 -1.38
N ASN A 373 20.97 -20.33 -1.50
CA ASN A 373 20.99 -21.36 -2.52
C ASN A 373 20.80 -20.81 -3.95
N VAL A 374 21.50 -19.72 -4.26
CA VAL A 374 21.44 -19.05 -5.57
C VAL A 374 22.11 -19.93 -6.62
N ILE A 375 21.34 -20.30 -7.64
CA ILE A 375 21.81 -21.04 -8.81
C ILE A 375 21.52 -20.18 -10.04
N THR A 376 22.54 -19.91 -10.85
CA THR A 376 22.45 -19.08 -12.06
C THR A 376 22.52 -19.96 -13.31
N ASN A 377 21.83 -19.56 -14.38
CA ASN A 377 21.88 -20.19 -15.71
C ASN A 377 21.56 -21.70 -15.76
N ASP A 378 20.70 -22.19 -14.85
CA ASP A 378 20.32 -23.61 -14.76
C ASP A 378 18.97 -23.88 -15.46
N THR A 379 18.84 -25.06 -16.10
CA THR A 379 17.60 -25.51 -16.75
C THR A 379 16.45 -25.77 -15.77
N ALA A 380 16.75 -26.13 -14.52
CA ALA A 380 15.79 -26.21 -13.43
C ALA A 380 15.14 -24.86 -13.13
N ALA A 381 15.86 -23.74 -13.37
CA ALA A 381 15.31 -22.41 -13.23
C ALA A 381 14.27 -22.08 -14.33
N THR A 382 14.38 -22.70 -15.50
CA THR A 382 13.48 -22.43 -16.66
C THR A 382 12.35 -23.44 -16.81
N ASN A 383 12.58 -24.72 -16.48
CA ASN A 383 11.61 -25.80 -16.67
C ASN A 383 10.31 -25.60 -15.87
N ILE A 384 10.40 -24.91 -14.73
CA ILE A 384 9.25 -24.62 -13.87
C ILE A 384 8.19 -23.76 -14.59
N PHE A 385 8.58 -22.93 -15.56
CA PHE A 385 7.65 -22.04 -16.26
C PHE A 385 6.69 -22.76 -17.20
N ASN A 386 7.08 -23.94 -17.70
CA ASN A 386 6.24 -24.77 -18.57
C ASN A 386 5.44 -25.83 -17.79
N ASN A 387 5.63 -25.92 -16.47
CA ASN A 387 4.96 -26.90 -15.64
C ASN A 387 3.48 -26.52 -15.41
N LYS A 388 2.57 -27.34 -15.96
CA LYS A 388 1.11 -27.17 -15.82
C LYS A 388 0.62 -27.23 -14.37
N LYS A 389 1.39 -27.84 -13.45
CA LYS A 389 1.10 -27.86 -12.01
C LYS A 389 1.17 -26.47 -11.38
N TYR A 390 1.93 -25.55 -11.97
CA TYR A 390 2.22 -24.24 -11.41
C TYR A 390 1.83 -23.13 -12.39
N PRO A 391 0.54 -22.90 -12.66
CA PRO A 391 0.11 -21.95 -13.68
C PRO A 391 0.22 -20.47 -13.26
N GLU A 392 0.32 -20.21 -11.95
CA GLU A 392 0.43 -18.85 -11.39
C GLU A 392 1.89 -18.42 -11.20
N ASN A 393 2.11 -17.11 -11.11
CA ASN A 393 3.42 -16.56 -10.78
C ASN A 393 3.74 -16.63 -9.28
N VAL A 394 2.73 -16.67 -8.41
CA VAL A 394 2.93 -16.83 -6.96
C VAL A 394 2.00 -17.92 -6.46
N ILE A 395 2.56 -18.99 -5.90
CA ILE A 395 1.81 -20.18 -5.50
C ILE A 395 2.08 -20.46 -4.03
N VAL A 396 1.01 -20.56 -3.25
CA VAL A 396 1.07 -21.05 -1.88
C VAL A 396 0.81 -22.54 -1.91
N GLN A 397 1.76 -23.36 -1.46
CA GLN A 397 1.52 -24.79 -1.33
C GLN A 397 0.44 -25.06 -0.27
N ASP A 398 -0.41 -26.08 -0.46
CA ASP A 398 -1.49 -26.40 0.48
C ASP A 398 -1.00 -26.65 1.92
N SER A 399 0.22 -27.20 2.05
CA SER A 399 0.87 -27.45 3.34
C SER A 399 1.66 -26.25 3.88
N ALA A 400 1.80 -25.16 3.12
CA ALA A 400 2.66 -24.03 3.50
C ALA A 400 2.22 -23.36 4.80
N ARG A 401 0.91 -23.23 5.03
CA ARG A 401 0.36 -22.59 6.25
C ARG A 401 0.28 -23.54 7.46
N ASN A 402 0.46 -24.84 7.24
CA ASN A 402 0.28 -25.89 8.26
C ASN A 402 1.59 -26.59 8.63
N ARG A 403 2.71 -25.84 8.70
CA ARG A 403 4.02 -26.38 9.08
C ARG A 403 4.19 -26.42 10.60
N LYS A 404 4.79 -27.49 11.12
CA LYS A 404 5.13 -27.64 12.55
C LYS A 404 6.28 -26.71 12.94
N ASP A 405 6.40 -26.39 14.24
CA ASP A 405 7.47 -25.53 14.75
C ASP A 405 8.88 -26.07 14.46
N SER A 406 9.07 -27.39 14.48
CA SER A 406 10.36 -28.02 14.14
C SER A 406 10.83 -27.74 12.72
N PHE A 407 9.92 -27.51 11.78
CA PHE A 407 10.28 -27.11 10.41
C PHE A 407 10.97 -25.74 10.41
N TRP A 408 10.44 -24.79 11.18
CA TRP A 408 10.96 -23.43 11.24
C TRP A 408 12.32 -23.38 11.93
N ILE A 409 12.52 -24.14 13.01
CA ILE A 409 13.82 -24.21 13.71
C ILE A 409 14.93 -24.67 12.75
N ASN A 410 14.64 -25.63 11.85
CA ASN A 410 15.65 -26.20 10.97
C ASN A 410 15.89 -25.42 9.66
N ASN A 411 14.95 -24.58 9.22
CA ASN A 411 15.02 -23.88 7.92
C ASN A 411 15.11 -22.35 8.08
N ARG A 412 15.27 -21.84 9.31
CA ARG A 412 15.42 -20.41 9.56
C ARG A 412 16.90 -20.01 9.44
N PRO A 413 17.24 -18.97 8.67
CA PRO A 413 18.62 -18.50 8.54
C PRO A 413 19.22 -17.94 9.85
N GLU A 414 18.40 -17.27 10.66
CA GLU A 414 18.79 -16.63 11.92
C GLU A 414 17.75 -16.94 13.01
N ASP A 415 18.18 -17.32 14.21
CA ASP A 415 17.25 -17.59 15.31
C ASP A 415 16.38 -16.37 15.66
N LEU A 416 15.16 -16.64 16.12
CA LEU A 416 14.29 -15.59 16.64
C LEU A 416 14.85 -15.07 17.96
N SER A 417 14.79 -13.76 18.13
CA SER A 417 15.03 -13.15 19.44
C SER A 417 13.98 -13.63 20.46
N LYS A 418 14.30 -13.52 21.75
CA LYS A 418 13.37 -13.86 22.83
C LYS A 418 12.02 -13.13 22.71
N ASN A 419 12.04 -11.90 22.21
CA ASN A 419 10.81 -11.13 21.99
C ASN A 419 9.99 -11.70 20.84
N GLU A 420 10.63 -12.01 19.71
CA GLU A 420 9.97 -12.56 18.53
C GLU A 420 9.28 -13.90 18.83
N GLU A 421 9.91 -14.76 19.63
CA GLU A 421 9.29 -16.01 20.09
C GLU A 421 8.07 -15.77 20.99
N SER A 422 8.12 -14.72 21.83
CA SER A 422 7.02 -14.36 22.72
C SER A 422 5.77 -13.87 21.98
N ILE A 423 5.93 -13.29 20.77
CA ILE A 423 4.84 -12.76 19.94
C ILE A 423 3.83 -13.85 19.64
N TYR A 424 4.28 -15.02 19.19
CA TYR A 424 3.38 -16.10 18.81
C TYR A 424 2.50 -16.54 19.99
N LYS A 425 3.11 -16.74 21.16
CA LYS A 425 2.38 -17.12 22.38
C LYS A 425 1.42 -16.01 22.82
N MET A 426 1.86 -14.76 22.76
CA MET A 426 1.06 -13.59 23.14
C MET A 426 -0.15 -13.42 22.22
N VAL A 427 0.04 -13.44 20.91
CA VAL A 427 -1.04 -13.29 19.92
C VAL A 427 -2.03 -14.45 20.02
N ASP A 428 -1.57 -15.69 20.14
CA ASP A 428 -2.45 -16.85 20.33
C ASP A 428 -3.31 -16.72 21.60
N THR A 429 -2.72 -16.21 22.68
CA THR A 429 -3.43 -15.94 23.94
C THR A 429 -4.48 -14.85 23.72
N LEU A 430 -4.11 -13.73 23.10
CA LEU A 430 -5.02 -12.62 22.80
C LEU A 430 -6.21 -13.05 21.95
N GLN A 431 -5.97 -13.85 20.91
CA GLN A 431 -7.02 -14.32 20.02
C GLN A 431 -8.00 -15.30 20.67
N LYS A 432 -7.58 -16.00 21.74
CA LYS A 432 -8.45 -16.88 22.53
C LYS A 432 -9.28 -16.11 23.55
N MET A 433 -8.86 -14.90 23.95
CA MET A 433 -9.59 -14.10 24.94
C MET A 433 -10.96 -13.61 24.41
N PRO A 434 -12.07 -13.85 25.15
CA PRO A 434 -13.40 -13.40 24.74
C PRO A 434 -13.50 -11.88 24.56
N LEU A 435 -12.88 -11.09 25.45
CA LEU A 435 -12.93 -9.63 25.40
C LEU A 435 -12.25 -9.08 24.12
N PHE A 436 -11.10 -9.65 23.74
CA PHE A 436 -10.40 -9.26 22.51
C PHE A 436 -11.26 -9.53 21.28
N ARG A 437 -11.90 -10.71 21.23
CA ARG A 437 -12.84 -11.05 20.15
C ARG A 437 -13.98 -10.04 20.07
N THR A 438 -14.56 -9.63 21.19
CA THR A 438 -15.63 -8.63 21.21
C THR A 438 -15.15 -7.28 20.67
N TYR A 439 -13.97 -6.80 21.07
CA TYR A 439 -13.43 -5.52 20.60
C TYR A 439 -13.06 -5.57 19.11
N SER A 440 -12.35 -6.62 18.68
CA SER A 440 -11.99 -6.85 17.28
C SER A 440 -13.24 -6.92 16.39
N ASN A 441 -14.26 -7.68 16.81
CA ASN A 441 -15.53 -7.75 16.10
C ASN A 441 -16.27 -6.41 16.06
N THR A 442 -16.18 -5.59 17.11
CA THR A 442 -16.81 -4.25 17.15
C THR A 442 -16.11 -3.28 16.21
N ILE A 443 -14.77 -3.24 16.22
CA ILE A 443 -13.99 -2.40 15.30
C ILE A 443 -14.25 -2.84 13.86
N ARG A 444 -14.23 -4.15 13.59
CA ARG A 444 -14.57 -4.69 12.28
C ARG A 444 -15.98 -4.29 11.85
N PHE A 445 -16.97 -4.38 12.73
CA PHE A 445 -18.34 -3.97 12.46
C PHE A 445 -18.45 -2.48 12.12
N LEU A 446 -17.78 -1.60 12.86
CA LEU A 446 -17.75 -0.16 12.57
C LEU A 446 -17.03 0.15 11.25
N ALA A 447 -15.97 -0.58 10.93
CA ALA A 447 -15.16 -0.35 9.73
C ALA A 447 -15.80 -0.90 8.44
N THR A 448 -16.33 -2.13 8.48
CA THR A 448 -16.91 -2.78 7.29
C THR A 448 -18.41 -2.58 7.17
N GLY A 449 -19.09 -2.27 8.27
CA GLY A 449 -20.54 -2.21 8.35
C GLY A 449 -21.22 -3.56 8.64
N TYR A 450 -20.48 -4.67 8.58
CA TYR A 450 -21.03 -6.04 8.65
C TYR A 450 -20.76 -6.69 10.00
N LYS A 451 -21.79 -7.31 10.57
CA LYS A 451 -21.71 -8.10 11.80
C LYS A 451 -21.99 -9.57 11.50
N PRO A 452 -20.99 -10.47 11.57
CA PRO A 452 -21.23 -11.90 11.40
C PRO A 452 -21.94 -12.47 12.63
N LEU A 453 -23.05 -13.17 12.40
CA LEU A 453 -23.89 -13.85 13.39
C LEU A 453 -23.89 -15.36 13.11
N GLY A 454 -22.70 -15.96 12.96
CA GLY A 454 -22.55 -17.37 12.62
C GLY A 454 -22.65 -17.61 11.10
N PRO A 455 -23.59 -18.44 10.60
CA PRO A 455 -23.76 -18.69 9.17
C PRO A 455 -24.36 -17.50 8.39
N ILE A 456 -24.98 -16.55 9.10
CA ILE A 456 -25.58 -15.34 8.54
C ILE A 456 -24.78 -14.13 9.02
N GLU A 457 -24.74 -13.06 8.23
CA GLU A 457 -24.23 -11.75 8.61
C GLU A 457 -25.29 -10.67 8.37
N TRP A 458 -25.30 -9.67 9.24
CA TRP A 458 -26.15 -8.49 9.11
C TRP A 458 -25.32 -7.29 8.69
N GLY A 459 -25.87 -6.47 7.79
CA GLY A 459 -25.27 -5.22 7.36
C GLY A 459 -25.14 -5.11 5.83
N PRO A 460 -24.70 -3.95 5.34
CA PRO A 460 -24.06 -2.89 6.10
C PRO A 460 -25.00 -1.99 6.93
N TYR A 461 -24.63 -1.64 8.18
CA TYR A 461 -25.49 -0.81 9.05
C TYR A 461 -25.76 0.60 8.51
N TYR A 462 -24.88 1.15 7.67
CA TYR A 462 -25.02 2.51 7.13
C TYR A 462 -26.13 2.64 6.08
N TYR A 463 -26.70 1.52 5.60
CA TYR A 463 -27.91 1.52 4.77
C TYR A 463 -29.20 1.37 5.58
N LEU A 464 -29.12 1.14 6.90
CA LEU A 464 -30.29 0.86 7.74
C LEU A 464 -31.35 1.98 7.68
N PHE A 465 -30.88 3.22 7.69
CA PHE A 465 -31.72 4.42 7.62
C PHE A 465 -31.28 5.28 6.45
N SER A 466 -32.24 5.74 5.66
CA SER A 466 -32.01 6.74 4.62
C SER A 466 -33.24 7.63 4.47
N GLN A 467 -33.07 8.76 3.80
CA GLN A 467 -34.16 9.65 3.48
C GLN A 467 -34.03 10.16 2.05
N ASN A 468 -35.13 10.25 1.31
CA ASN A 468 -35.14 10.92 0.00
C ASN A 468 -36.51 11.53 -0.31
N ARG A 469 -36.60 12.29 -1.42
CA ARG A 469 -37.81 13.04 -1.79
C ARG A 469 -39.02 12.13 -2.07
N LEU A 470 -38.80 10.94 -2.65
CA LEU A 470 -39.87 10.03 -3.05
C LEU A 470 -40.34 9.13 -1.90
N GLU A 471 -39.40 8.42 -1.27
CA GLU A 471 -39.67 7.42 -0.23
C GLU A 471 -39.85 8.05 1.16
N GLY A 472 -39.46 9.31 1.34
CA GLY A 472 -39.43 9.95 2.66
C GLY A 472 -38.40 9.26 3.54
N PHE A 473 -38.78 8.94 4.78
CA PHE A 473 -37.97 8.06 5.63
C PHE A 473 -38.01 6.63 5.08
N ARG A 474 -36.84 6.01 4.96
CA ARG A 474 -36.68 4.63 4.48
C ARG A 474 -35.93 3.79 5.49
N LEU A 475 -36.51 2.66 5.84
CA LEU A 475 -35.88 1.63 6.67
C LEU A 475 -35.49 0.46 5.77
N ARG A 476 -34.25 -0.04 5.90
CA ARG A 476 -33.75 -1.17 5.10
C ARG A 476 -33.01 -2.18 5.97
N LEU A 477 -33.30 -3.46 5.80
CA LEU A 477 -32.62 -4.55 6.49
C LEU A 477 -31.86 -5.41 5.50
N ASP A 478 -30.55 -5.53 5.69
CA ASP A 478 -29.63 -6.30 4.86
C ASP A 478 -29.14 -7.56 5.57
N LEU A 479 -29.18 -8.70 4.86
CA LEU A 479 -28.70 -9.99 5.34
C LEU A 479 -27.84 -10.68 4.26
N GLY A 480 -26.75 -11.29 4.69
CA GLY A 480 -25.85 -12.09 3.86
C GLY A 480 -25.47 -13.41 4.52
N THR A 481 -24.84 -14.31 3.79
CA THR A 481 -24.26 -15.55 4.34
C THR A 481 -22.76 -15.41 4.60
N THR A 482 -22.22 -16.21 5.52
CA THR A 482 -20.77 -16.23 5.81
C THR A 482 -20.13 -17.54 5.31
N PRO A 483 -18.79 -17.63 5.27
CA PRO A 483 -18.10 -18.88 4.91
C PRO A 483 -18.41 -20.08 5.81
N LYS A 484 -19.06 -19.85 6.97
CA LYS A 484 -19.58 -20.93 7.83
C LYS A 484 -20.83 -21.59 7.25
N PHE A 485 -21.63 -20.87 6.46
CA PHE A 485 -22.76 -21.42 5.72
C PHE A 485 -22.25 -22.21 4.51
N ASN A 486 -21.46 -21.56 3.66
CA ASN A 486 -20.80 -22.18 2.52
C ASN A 486 -19.60 -21.32 2.11
N LYS A 487 -18.45 -21.96 1.86
CA LYS A 487 -17.25 -21.22 1.44
C LYS A 487 -17.43 -20.60 0.06
N ASP A 488 -18.13 -21.27 -0.85
CA ASP A 488 -18.19 -20.93 -2.27
C ASP A 488 -19.54 -20.35 -2.73
N LEU A 489 -20.57 -20.38 -1.88
CA LEU A 489 -21.87 -19.77 -2.14
C LEU A 489 -22.13 -18.58 -1.19
N TYR A 490 -22.35 -17.41 -1.77
CA TYR A 490 -22.77 -16.21 -1.06
C TYR A 490 -24.20 -15.84 -1.46
N LEU A 491 -25.11 -15.91 -0.49
CA LEU A 491 -26.48 -15.43 -0.64
C LEU A 491 -26.56 -14.08 0.06
N TYR A 492 -27.12 -13.09 -0.62
CA TYR A 492 -27.30 -11.74 -0.08
C TYR A 492 -28.64 -11.18 -0.52
N GLY A 493 -29.34 -10.54 0.41
CA GLY A 493 -30.55 -9.81 0.09
C GLY A 493 -30.85 -8.72 1.10
N TYR A 494 -31.72 -7.79 0.68
CA TYR A 494 -32.23 -6.76 1.56
C TYR A 494 -33.71 -6.49 1.27
N LEU A 495 -34.41 -6.03 2.30
CA LEU A 495 -35.79 -5.55 2.22
C LEU A 495 -35.86 -4.14 2.79
N ALA A 496 -36.46 -3.22 2.06
CA ALA A 496 -36.63 -1.83 2.42
C ALA A 496 -38.09 -1.40 2.32
N TYR A 497 -38.47 -0.47 3.18
CA TYR A 497 -39.80 0.15 3.20
C TYR A 497 -39.66 1.67 3.26
N GLY A 498 -40.26 2.34 2.28
CA GLY A 498 -40.40 3.79 2.25
C GLY A 498 -41.71 4.21 2.90
N PHE A 499 -41.66 5.09 3.90
CA PHE A 499 -42.84 5.47 4.66
C PHE A 499 -43.73 6.50 3.93
N LYS A 500 -43.15 7.26 2.98
CA LYS A 500 -43.91 8.25 2.20
C LYS A 500 -44.59 7.63 0.98
N ASP A 501 -43.93 6.71 0.29
CA ASP A 501 -44.50 6.03 -0.87
C ASP A 501 -45.21 4.72 -0.52
N GLN A 502 -45.03 4.20 0.69
CA GLN A 502 -45.66 2.98 1.22
C GLN A 502 -45.34 1.72 0.40
N VAL A 503 -44.18 1.70 -0.28
CA VAL A 503 -43.78 0.60 -1.17
C VAL A 503 -42.60 -0.17 -0.60
N TYR A 504 -42.74 -1.50 -0.56
CA TYR A 504 -41.64 -2.42 -0.31
C TYR A 504 -40.71 -2.53 -1.53
N LYS A 505 -39.42 -2.48 -1.25
CA LYS A 505 -38.33 -2.59 -2.24
C LYS A 505 -37.30 -3.57 -1.72
N GLY A 506 -36.52 -4.19 -2.59
CA GLY A 506 -35.55 -5.18 -2.13
C GLY A 506 -34.70 -5.78 -3.22
N LYS A 507 -33.74 -6.58 -2.78
CA LYS A 507 -32.84 -7.34 -3.63
C LYS A 507 -32.65 -8.73 -3.05
N MET A 508 -32.50 -9.71 -3.92
CA MET A 508 -32.01 -11.04 -3.59
C MET A 508 -30.95 -11.42 -4.63
N SER A 509 -29.85 -12.01 -4.18
CA SER A 509 -28.75 -12.40 -5.05
C SER A 509 -28.03 -13.63 -4.52
N ALA A 510 -27.49 -14.40 -5.46
CA ALA A 510 -26.68 -15.58 -5.21
C ALA A 510 -25.42 -15.50 -6.07
N LEU A 511 -24.26 -15.53 -5.43
CA LEU A 511 -22.96 -15.63 -6.06
C LEU A 511 -22.38 -17.01 -5.76
N TRP A 512 -22.20 -17.83 -6.79
CA TRP A 512 -21.59 -19.16 -6.66
C TRP A 512 -20.23 -19.20 -7.34
N LEU A 513 -19.18 -19.35 -6.54
CA LEU A 513 -17.80 -19.50 -6.96
C LEU A 513 -17.55 -20.95 -7.39
N LEU A 514 -17.58 -21.21 -8.70
CA LEU A 514 -17.24 -22.52 -9.25
C LEU A 514 -15.74 -22.84 -9.10
N LYS A 515 -14.91 -21.80 -9.25
CA LYS A 515 -13.46 -21.87 -9.06
C LYS A 515 -12.93 -20.53 -8.56
N ARG A 516 -12.02 -20.55 -7.59
CA ARG A 516 -11.37 -19.32 -7.07
C ARG A 516 -10.25 -18.82 -7.97
N HIS A 517 -9.41 -19.73 -8.48
CA HIS A 517 -8.24 -19.39 -9.31
C HIS A 517 -8.06 -20.32 -10.53
N PRO A 518 -8.05 -19.79 -11.77
CA PRO A 518 -8.52 -18.45 -12.12
C PRO A 518 -10.03 -18.37 -11.88
N ARG A 519 -10.52 -17.18 -11.56
CA ARG A 519 -11.86 -17.02 -10.99
C ARG A 519 -12.94 -17.38 -12.02
N THR A 520 -13.85 -18.27 -11.63
CA THR A 520 -15.04 -18.62 -12.40
C THR A 520 -16.24 -18.61 -11.46
N TYR A 521 -17.29 -17.88 -11.83
CA TYR A 521 -18.50 -17.81 -11.01
C TYR A 521 -19.77 -17.70 -11.85
N LEU A 522 -20.87 -18.12 -11.21
CA LEU A 522 -22.23 -17.82 -11.62
C LEU A 522 -22.81 -16.83 -10.63
N TYR A 523 -23.51 -15.82 -11.13
CA TYR A 523 -24.22 -14.85 -10.31
C TYR A 523 -25.65 -14.71 -10.81
N ALA A 524 -26.60 -14.70 -9.89
CA ALA A 524 -27.99 -14.44 -10.19
C ALA A 524 -28.52 -13.40 -9.20
N ALA A 525 -29.32 -12.45 -9.68
CA ALA A 525 -29.93 -11.44 -8.86
C ALA A 525 -31.32 -11.04 -9.34
N TYR A 526 -32.17 -10.70 -8.39
CA TYR A 526 -33.42 -10.01 -8.59
C TYR A 526 -33.40 -8.74 -7.75
N THR A 527 -33.61 -7.58 -8.38
CA THR A 527 -33.61 -6.27 -7.73
C THR A 527 -34.90 -5.56 -8.10
N ARG A 528 -35.61 -5.04 -7.10
CA ARG A 528 -36.73 -4.13 -7.28
C ARG A 528 -36.55 -2.94 -6.34
N ASP A 529 -35.92 -1.88 -6.84
CA ASP A 529 -35.57 -0.71 -6.02
C ASP A 529 -35.41 0.57 -6.87
N LEU A 530 -35.27 1.71 -6.20
CA LEU A 530 -34.93 2.97 -6.85
C LEU A 530 -33.44 3.00 -7.23
N ASP A 531 -33.19 3.41 -8.47
CA ASP A 531 -31.86 3.67 -9.03
C ASP A 531 -31.81 5.13 -9.50
N ASN A 532 -30.63 5.72 -9.47
CA ASN A 532 -30.36 7.05 -10.01
C ASN A 532 -29.71 7.02 -11.40
N GLY A 533 -29.66 5.84 -12.03
CA GLY A 533 -29.44 5.67 -13.47
C GLY A 533 -27.99 5.69 -13.93
N THR A 534 -27.01 5.72 -13.02
CA THR A 534 -25.59 5.55 -13.35
C THR A 534 -24.88 4.87 -12.18
N HIS A 535 -24.14 3.80 -12.46
CA HIS A 535 -23.34 3.05 -11.49
C HIS A 535 -21.89 2.99 -11.98
N TYR A 536 -20.96 3.61 -11.23
CA TYR A 536 -19.52 3.42 -11.43
C TYR A 536 -18.94 2.54 -10.32
N TYR A 537 -17.78 1.94 -10.59
CA TYR A 537 -16.99 1.25 -9.55
C TYR A 537 -16.65 2.26 -8.44
N ASP A 538 -16.66 1.87 -7.16
CA ASP A 538 -16.42 2.72 -5.98
C ASP A 538 -17.40 3.89 -5.69
N GLU A 539 -18.57 3.97 -6.35
CA GLU A 539 -19.53 5.01 -5.99
C GLU A 539 -20.16 4.75 -4.60
N VAL A 540 -20.09 5.75 -3.72
CA VAL A 540 -20.87 5.73 -2.47
C VAL A 540 -22.33 5.78 -2.86
N GLY A 541 -23.08 4.69 -2.60
CA GLY A 541 -24.50 4.63 -2.90
C GLY A 541 -25.23 5.87 -2.37
N THR A 542 -26.10 6.44 -3.19
CA THR A 542 -26.90 7.62 -2.85
C THR A 542 -27.87 7.39 -1.69
N ASP A 543 -28.03 6.15 -1.26
CA ASP A 543 -28.86 5.74 -0.13
C ASP A 543 -28.03 5.62 1.15
N ASN A 544 -27.02 6.48 1.32
CA ASN A 544 -26.20 6.52 2.52
C ASN A 544 -26.50 7.81 3.32
N ILE A 545 -26.60 7.68 4.65
CA ILE A 545 -26.83 8.77 5.62
C ILE A 545 -25.94 10.01 5.38
N PHE A 546 -24.74 9.84 4.82
CA PHE A 546 -23.80 10.94 4.58
C PHE A 546 -24.10 11.76 3.31
N THR A 547 -24.79 11.17 2.32
CA THR A 547 -25.01 11.80 1.01
C THR A 547 -26.00 12.97 1.06
N LEU A 548 -26.88 12.97 2.06
CA LEU A 548 -27.83 14.05 2.33
C LEU A 548 -27.14 15.37 2.67
N ALA A 549 -26.03 15.32 3.42
CA ALA A 549 -25.34 16.52 3.91
C ALA A 549 -24.48 17.22 2.85
N ILE A 550 -24.14 16.52 1.76
CA ILE A 550 -23.18 16.98 0.75
C ILE A 550 -23.82 17.19 -0.63
N ARG A 551 -25.15 17.17 -0.73
CA ARG A 551 -25.85 17.30 -2.01
C ARG A 551 -25.90 18.73 -2.52
N LYS A 552 -25.83 18.92 -3.85
CA LYS A 552 -25.94 20.26 -4.47
C LYS A 552 -27.36 20.82 -4.27
N GLY A 553 -27.45 22.04 -3.75
CA GLY A 553 -28.72 22.75 -3.60
C GLY A 553 -29.36 23.06 -4.96
N GLY A 554 -30.69 23.03 -5.02
CA GLY A 554 -31.45 23.37 -6.25
C GLY A 554 -31.44 22.31 -7.36
N VAL A 555 -30.77 21.16 -7.19
CA VAL A 555 -30.79 20.06 -8.16
C VAL A 555 -31.83 19.00 -7.75
N PRO A 556 -32.92 18.82 -8.52
CA PRO A 556 -33.97 17.85 -8.18
C PRO A 556 -33.44 16.41 -8.26
N GLN A 557 -33.87 15.54 -7.34
CA GLN A 557 -33.54 14.11 -7.40
C GLN A 557 -34.29 13.43 -8.54
N LYS A 558 -33.56 12.66 -9.34
CA LYS A 558 -34.06 11.91 -10.50
C LYS A 558 -33.96 10.43 -10.18
N PHE A 559 -35.11 9.75 -10.15
CA PHE A 559 -35.20 8.35 -9.76
C PHE A 559 -35.83 7.51 -10.86
N LEU A 560 -35.34 6.29 -10.97
CA LEU A 560 -35.85 5.22 -11.80
C LEU A 560 -36.21 4.05 -10.89
N MET A 561 -37.47 3.63 -10.82
CA MET A 561 -37.79 2.32 -10.26
C MET A 561 -37.31 1.26 -11.25
N VAL A 562 -36.38 0.43 -10.81
CA VAL A 562 -35.78 -0.66 -11.58
C VAL A 562 -36.31 -1.97 -11.03
N ASP A 563 -36.92 -2.77 -11.91
CA ASP A 563 -37.25 -4.17 -11.68
C ASP A 563 -36.38 -5.00 -12.63
N GLU A 564 -35.33 -5.63 -12.08
CA GLU A 564 -34.27 -6.30 -12.83
C GLU A 564 -34.09 -7.74 -12.36
N LYS A 565 -34.07 -8.66 -13.32
CA LYS A 565 -33.61 -10.04 -13.16
C LYS A 565 -32.34 -10.20 -13.96
N ARG A 566 -31.25 -10.63 -13.33
CA ARG A 566 -29.93 -10.74 -13.96
C ARG A 566 -29.29 -12.08 -13.66
N VAL A 567 -28.71 -12.69 -14.69
CA VAL A 567 -27.86 -13.87 -14.57
C VAL A 567 -26.53 -13.57 -15.26
N GLU A 568 -25.42 -13.92 -14.62
CA GLU A 568 -24.08 -13.67 -15.12
C GLU A 568 -23.23 -14.93 -15.01
N PHE A 569 -22.45 -15.20 -16.04
CA PHE A 569 -21.36 -16.15 -16.02
C PHE A 569 -20.05 -15.40 -16.25
N PHE A 570 -19.10 -15.55 -15.34
CA PHE A 570 -17.79 -14.92 -15.43
C PHE A 570 -16.70 -15.99 -15.43
N LYS A 571 -15.72 -15.82 -16.32
CA LYS A 571 -14.54 -16.67 -16.37
C LYS A 571 -13.28 -15.86 -16.68
N GLU A 572 -12.28 -16.06 -15.83
CA GLU A 572 -10.94 -15.53 -15.98
C GLU A 572 -9.95 -16.61 -16.42
N TYR A 573 -8.87 -16.17 -17.07
CA TYR A 573 -7.77 -16.99 -17.53
C TYR A 573 -6.44 -16.47 -16.96
N TYR A 574 -5.46 -17.36 -16.85
CA TYR A 574 -4.12 -17.01 -16.35
C TYR A 574 -3.38 -15.97 -17.20
N SER A 575 -3.81 -15.72 -18.44
CA SER A 575 -3.26 -14.68 -19.32
C SER A 575 -3.66 -13.25 -18.91
N GLY A 576 -4.57 -13.08 -17.94
CA GLY A 576 -5.18 -11.79 -17.62
C GLY A 576 -6.40 -11.46 -18.49
N PHE A 577 -6.74 -12.32 -19.45
CA PHE A 577 -8.01 -12.25 -20.18
C PHE A 577 -9.16 -12.75 -19.31
N SER A 578 -10.32 -12.12 -19.44
CA SER A 578 -11.57 -12.57 -18.83
C SER A 578 -12.73 -12.24 -19.75
N HIS A 579 -13.78 -13.06 -19.69
CA HIS A 579 -15.06 -12.73 -20.29
C HIS A 579 -16.18 -12.89 -19.27
N GLN A 580 -17.21 -12.07 -19.45
CA GLN A 580 -18.44 -12.12 -18.70
C GLN A 580 -19.60 -12.11 -19.68
N ILE A 581 -20.52 -13.05 -19.52
CA ILE A 581 -21.78 -13.11 -20.26
C ILE A 581 -22.88 -12.80 -19.26
N SER A 582 -23.68 -11.78 -19.52
CA SER A 582 -24.81 -11.37 -18.69
C SER A 582 -26.10 -11.45 -19.50
N LEU A 583 -27.15 -12.00 -18.89
CA LEU A 583 -28.52 -11.95 -19.39
C LEU A 583 -29.33 -11.15 -18.39
N SER A 584 -30.01 -10.10 -18.84
CA SER A 584 -30.84 -9.27 -17.97
C SER A 584 -32.23 -9.02 -18.57
N HIS A 585 -33.25 -9.10 -17.72
CA HIS A 585 -34.59 -8.59 -17.99
C HIS A 585 -34.81 -7.40 -17.07
N LYS A 586 -34.88 -6.19 -17.63
CA LYS A 586 -34.92 -4.94 -16.89
C LYS A 586 -36.13 -4.12 -17.31
N ARG A 587 -36.99 -3.79 -16.35
CA ARG A 587 -38.09 -2.84 -16.52
C ARG A 587 -37.77 -1.58 -15.74
N VAL A 588 -37.79 -0.45 -16.44
CA VAL A 588 -37.47 0.86 -15.86
C VAL A 588 -38.73 1.72 -15.82
N ARG A 589 -38.96 2.37 -14.68
CA ARG A 589 -40.08 3.29 -14.46
C ARG A 589 -39.57 4.60 -13.88
N PRO A 590 -39.38 5.63 -14.73
CA PRO A 590 -38.94 6.95 -14.29
C PRO A 590 -40.01 7.70 -13.51
N PHE A 591 -39.56 8.49 -12.54
CA PHE A 591 -40.38 9.46 -11.83
C PHE A 591 -40.02 10.88 -12.22
N ASP A 592 -40.96 11.80 -12.03
CA ASP A 592 -40.73 13.25 -12.11
C ASP A 592 -39.42 13.65 -11.39
N PRO A 593 -38.57 14.51 -11.99
CA PRO A 593 -38.78 15.28 -13.22
C PRO A 593 -38.46 14.54 -14.52
N LEU A 594 -38.06 13.27 -14.46
CA LEU A 594 -37.74 12.52 -15.69
C LEU A 594 -39.01 12.20 -16.48
N PRO A 595 -38.92 12.09 -17.82
CA PRO A 595 -40.06 11.73 -18.65
C PRO A 595 -40.62 10.37 -18.28
N THR A 596 -41.89 10.35 -17.88
CA THR A 596 -42.61 9.15 -17.43
C THR A 596 -43.00 8.23 -18.60
N THR A 597 -43.61 7.07 -18.29
CA THR A 597 -44.10 6.11 -19.29
C THR A 597 -45.07 6.71 -20.31
N ALA A 598 -45.74 7.84 -19.98
CA ALA A 598 -46.67 8.50 -20.89
C ALA A 598 -46.00 9.03 -22.18
N PHE A 599 -44.71 9.35 -22.13
CA PHE A 599 -43.94 9.85 -23.27
C PHE A 599 -43.37 8.74 -24.16
N TYR A 600 -43.45 7.48 -23.73
CA TYR A 600 -42.97 6.33 -24.47
C TYR A 600 -44.14 5.35 -24.64
N PRO A 601 -45.04 5.60 -25.61
CA PRO A 601 -46.21 4.75 -25.81
C PRO A 601 -45.78 3.34 -26.22
N LYS A 602 -46.62 2.37 -25.87
CA LYS A 602 -46.43 0.99 -26.30
C LYS A 602 -46.37 0.91 -27.82
N ASP A 603 -45.60 -0.05 -28.30
CA ASP A 603 -45.55 -0.29 -29.74
C ASP A 603 -46.87 -0.90 -30.26
N PRO A 604 -47.04 -1.03 -31.59
CA PRO A 604 -48.27 -1.57 -32.18
C PRO A 604 -48.64 -2.99 -31.71
N ASN A 605 -47.67 -3.74 -31.18
CA ASN A 605 -47.85 -5.10 -30.65
C ASN A 605 -48.10 -5.09 -29.12
N GLY A 606 -48.32 -3.93 -28.52
CA GLY A 606 -48.56 -3.77 -27.09
C GLY A 606 -47.32 -3.94 -26.19
N ARG A 607 -46.12 -3.99 -26.77
CA ARG A 607 -44.86 -4.16 -26.04
C ARG A 607 -44.45 -2.88 -25.34
N ASP A 608 -43.81 -3.02 -24.18
CA ASP A 608 -43.40 -1.88 -23.36
C ASP A 608 -42.00 -1.37 -23.76
N PRO A 609 -41.87 -0.13 -24.26
CA PRO A 609 -40.58 0.42 -24.69
C PRO A 609 -39.58 0.62 -23.55
N LEU A 610 -40.03 0.61 -22.29
CA LEU A 610 -39.17 0.73 -21.11
C LEU A 610 -38.90 -0.63 -20.42
N THR A 611 -39.32 -1.74 -21.05
CA THR A 611 -38.90 -3.09 -20.69
C THR A 611 -37.87 -3.57 -21.72
N ASN A 612 -36.75 -4.07 -21.23
CA ASN A 612 -35.63 -4.55 -22.02
C ASN A 612 -35.24 -5.97 -21.63
N MET A 613 -34.95 -6.79 -22.62
CA MET A 613 -34.31 -8.10 -22.49
C MET A 613 -32.95 -8.00 -23.19
N GLU A 614 -31.86 -7.94 -22.41
CA GLU A 614 -30.52 -7.68 -22.92
C GLU A 614 -29.59 -8.87 -22.69
N ILE A 615 -28.81 -9.21 -23.71
CA ILE A 615 -27.63 -10.05 -23.58
C ILE A 615 -26.40 -9.15 -23.70
N GLU A 616 -25.51 -9.19 -22.71
CA GLU A 616 -24.24 -8.46 -22.72
C GLU A 616 -23.06 -9.43 -22.62
N VAL A 617 -22.08 -9.25 -23.50
CA VAL A 617 -20.77 -9.91 -23.44
C VAL A 617 -19.70 -8.86 -23.19
N LYS A 618 -19.01 -8.97 -22.05
CA LYS A 618 -17.86 -8.14 -21.70
C LYS A 618 -16.59 -8.96 -21.86
N PHE A 619 -15.64 -8.43 -22.64
CA PHE A 619 -14.27 -8.89 -22.70
C PHE A 619 -13.38 -7.91 -21.96
N ARG A 620 -12.44 -8.44 -21.17
CA ARG A 620 -11.48 -7.62 -20.42
C ARG A 620 -10.12 -8.26 -20.43
N TYR A 621 -9.10 -7.47 -20.75
CA TYR A 621 -7.70 -7.89 -20.72
C TYR A 621 -6.92 -7.01 -19.75
N ALA A 622 -6.39 -7.63 -18.70
CA ALA A 622 -5.58 -6.98 -17.67
C ALA A 622 -4.36 -7.87 -17.35
N PHE A 623 -3.25 -7.60 -18.02
CA PHE A 623 -2.04 -8.42 -17.90
C PHE A 623 -1.37 -8.24 -16.54
N HIS A 624 -1.03 -9.32 -15.82
CA HIS A 624 -0.40 -9.28 -14.49
C HIS A 624 -1.10 -8.39 -13.44
N GLU A 625 -2.43 -8.31 -13.50
CA GLU A 625 -3.20 -7.65 -12.45
C GLU A 625 -3.11 -8.40 -11.12
N GLN A 626 -2.97 -7.64 -10.03
CA GLN A 626 -2.89 -8.19 -8.68
C GLN A 626 -4.22 -7.98 -7.94
N PHE A 627 -4.60 -8.94 -7.10
CA PHE A 627 -5.84 -8.89 -6.34
C PHE A 627 -5.61 -9.19 -4.86
N LEU A 628 -6.36 -8.51 -4.00
CA LEU A 628 -6.55 -8.91 -2.61
C LEU A 628 -7.91 -9.62 -2.51
N GLU A 629 -7.91 -10.91 -2.18
CA GLU A 629 -9.17 -11.65 -2.03
C GLU A 629 -9.71 -11.63 -0.61
N GLY A 630 -10.98 -11.24 -0.50
CA GLY A 630 -11.79 -11.51 0.68
C GLY A 630 -12.42 -12.90 0.60
N ASN A 631 -13.44 -13.12 1.43
CA ASN A 631 -14.15 -14.40 1.49
C ASN A 631 -14.83 -14.76 0.15
N TYR A 632 -15.48 -13.78 -0.48
CA TYR A 632 -16.22 -13.94 -1.72
C TYR A 632 -15.82 -12.92 -2.79
N TYR A 633 -15.69 -11.64 -2.42
CA TYR A 633 -15.26 -10.57 -3.33
C TYR A 633 -13.74 -10.39 -3.31
N ARG A 634 -13.20 -9.80 -4.39
CA ARG A 634 -11.77 -9.44 -4.50
C ARG A 634 -11.64 -7.99 -4.91
N ILE A 635 -10.57 -7.34 -4.45
CA ILE A 635 -10.24 -5.95 -4.79
C ILE A 635 -9.02 -6.00 -5.71
N SER A 636 -9.09 -5.31 -6.86
CA SER A 636 -7.93 -5.15 -7.72
C SER A 636 -6.97 -4.11 -7.12
N LEU A 637 -5.68 -4.44 -7.10
CA LEU A 637 -4.59 -3.54 -6.77
C LEU A 637 -4.02 -2.84 -8.02
N GLY A 638 -4.65 -3.06 -9.18
CA GLY A 638 -4.23 -2.55 -10.48
C GLY A 638 -3.23 -3.45 -11.20
N SER A 639 -2.87 -3.03 -12.40
CA SER A 639 -1.81 -3.63 -13.21
C SER A 639 -0.71 -2.61 -13.50
N LYS A 640 0.49 -3.09 -13.85
CA LYS A 640 1.57 -2.27 -14.42
C LYS A 640 1.36 -1.98 -15.92
N PHE A 641 0.38 -2.63 -16.54
CA PHE A 641 0.06 -2.53 -17.96
C PHE A 641 -1.36 -2.01 -18.15
N PRO A 642 -1.66 -1.42 -19.32
CA PRO A 642 -3.00 -0.94 -19.63
C PRO A 642 -4.06 -2.05 -19.52
N ILE A 643 -5.22 -1.68 -18.99
CA ILE A 643 -6.40 -2.51 -18.91
C ILE A 643 -7.33 -2.09 -20.05
N ALA A 644 -7.68 -3.04 -20.91
CA ALA A 644 -8.61 -2.85 -22.00
C ALA A 644 -9.92 -3.60 -21.74
N GLU A 645 -11.04 -2.94 -22.00
CA GLU A 645 -12.38 -3.52 -21.91
C GLU A 645 -13.16 -3.28 -23.19
N MET A 646 -13.90 -4.30 -23.63
CA MET A 646 -14.88 -4.22 -24.70
C MET A 646 -16.18 -4.81 -24.21
N LYS A 647 -17.30 -4.11 -24.42
CA LYS A 647 -18.64 -4.58 -24.10
C LYS A 647 -19.48 -4.57 -25.36
N PHE A 648 -20.13 -5.68 -25.63
CA PHE A 648 -21.15 -5.79 -26.66
C PHE A 648 -22.47 -6.17 -25.99
N ALA A 649 -23.53 -5.41 -26.21
CA ALA A 649 -24.86 -5.70 -25.69
C ALA A 649 -25.91 -5.67 -26.79
N ALA A 650 -26.91 -6.53 -26.72
CA ALA A 650 -28.01 -6.58 -27.67
C ALA A 650 -29.35 -6.67 -26.94
N GLY A 651 -30.26 -5.73 -27.25
CA GLY A 651 -31.65 -5.74 -26.79
C GLY A 651 -32.53 -6.55 -27.73
N ILE A 652 -33.23 -7.54 -27.18
CA ILE A 652 -34.04 -8.50 -27.94
C ILE A 652 -35.53 -8.16 -27.76
N PRO A 653 -36.25 -7.73 -28.82
CA PRO A 653 -37.67 -7.43 -28.73
C PRO A 653 -38.53 -8.71 -28.67
N GLY A 654 -39.70 -8.63 -28.06
CA GLY A 654 -40.71 -9.70 -28.06
C GLY A 654 -40.55 -10.77 -26.97
N ILE A 655 -39.38 -10.91 -26.36
CA ILE A 655 -39.18 -11.81 -25.22
C ILE A 655 -39.56 -11.08 -23.92
N ALA A 656 -40.37 -11.71 -23.06
CA ALA A 656 -40.75 -11.18 -21.75
C ALA A 656 -41.28 -9.72 -21.79
N ASN A 657 -42.07 -9.40 -22.83
CA ASN A 657 -42.63 -8.07 -23.10
C ASN A 657 -41.59 -6.96 -23.36
N SER A 658 -40.38 -7.32 -23.77
CA SER A 658 -39.35 -6.37 -24.20
C SER A 658 -39.77 -5.64 -25.48
N GLY A 659 -39.79 -4.31 -25.45
CA GLY A 659 -40.08 -3.44 -26.60
C GLY A 659 -38.83 -2.91 -27.30
N GLN A 660 -37.64 -3.17 -26.77
CA GLN A 660 -36.40 -2.57 -27.26
C GLN A 660 -35.65 -3.50 -28.24
N LYS A 661 -35.17 -2.91 -29.34
CA LYS A 661 -34.26 -3.55 -30.30
C LYS A 661 -33.06 -2.65 -30.55
N TYR A 662 -31.90 -3.04 -30.05
CA TYR A 662 -30.68 -2.28 -30.25
C TYR A 662 -29.44 -3.16 -30.11
N GLU A 663 -28.31 -2.64 -30.58
CA GLU A 663 -26.98 -3.17 -30.32
C GLU A 663 -26.12 -2.06 -29.74
N ARG A 664 -25.30 -2.35 -28.74
CA ARG A 664 -24.40 -1.39 -28.10
C ARG A 664 -23.00 -1.95 -28.07
N LEU A 665 -22.05 -1.18 -28.58
CA LEU A 665 -20.62 -1.45 -28.48
C LEU A 665 -19.99 -0.36 -27.61
N SER A 666 -19.24 -0.74 -26.59
CA SER A 666 -18.47 0.18 -25.75
C SER A 666 -17.03 -0.33 -25.63
N LEU A 667 -16.07 0.58 -25.72
CA LEU A 667 -14.65 0.33 -25.63
C LEU A 667 -14.05 1.24 -24.57
N SER A 668 -13.14 0.72 -23.74
CA SER A 668 -12.35 1.55 -22.83
C SER A 668 -10.94 1.01 -22.65
N VAL A 669 -9.99 1.94 -22.50
CA VAL A 669 -8.60 1.64 -22.14
C VAL A 669 -8.21 2.56 -21.00
N SER A 670 -7.61 2.01 -19.95
CA SER A 670 -7.10 2.79 -18.83
C SER A 670 -5.76 2.26 -18.32
N ASP A 671 -4.91 3.16 -17.85
CA ASP A 671 -3.65 2.79 -17.21
C ASP A 671 -3.25 3.84 -16.15
N TYR A 672 -2.38 3.41 -15.23
CA TYR A 672 -1.75 4.26 -14.23
C TYR A 672 -0.23 4.25 -14.43
N VAL A 673 0.26 5.26 -15.15
CA VAL A 673 1.67 5.38 -15.52
C VAL A 673 2.44 6.12 -14.42
N LYS A 674 3.50 5.52 -13.89
CA LYS A 674 4.45 6.21 -13.00
C LYS A 674 5.46 6.98 -13.86
N LEU A 675 5.56 8.30 -13.65
CA LEU A 675 6.46 9.20 -14.38
C LEU A 675 7.49 9.80 -13.41
N PRO A 676 8.45 9.04 -12.86
CA PRO A 676 9.48 9.61 -11.98
C PRO A 676 10.40 10.58 -12.75
N PRO A 677 10.74 11.76 -12.20
CA PRO A 677 10.36 12.29 -10.88
C PRO A 677 9.05 13.11 -10.87
N PHE A 678 8.36 13.26 -12.00
CA PHE A 678 7.16 14.10 -12.20
C PHE A 678 5.86 13.56 -11.57
N GLY A 679 5.87 12.38 -10.94
CA GLY A 679 4.73 11.84 -10.21
C GLY A 679 4.03 10.70 -10.95
N SER A 680 2.71 10.75 -11.04
CA SER A 680 1.90 9.68 -11.66
C SER A 680 0.77 10.23 -12.53
N PHE A 681 0.51 9.53 -13.62
CA PHE A 681 -0.45 9.93 -14.64
C PHE A 681 -1.46 8.80 -14.87
N TYR A 682 -2.69 9.06 -14.50
CA TYR A 682 -3.83 8.20 -14.81
C TYR A 682 -4.49 8.71 -16.09
N TYR A 683 -4.81 7.79 -16.99
CA TYR A 683 -5.68 8.08 -18.12
C TYR A 683 -6.72 6.99 -18.30
N ASN A 684 -7.88 7.38 -18.81
CA ASN A 684 -8.91 6.51 -19.32
C ASN A 684 -9.49 7.13 -20.59
N VAL A 685 -9.45 6.39 -21.69
CA VAL A 685 -10.08 6.76 -22.96
C VAL A 685 -11.20 5.78 -23.21
N PHE A 686 -12.37 6.29 -23.57
CA PHE A 686 -13.56 5.47 -23.79
C PHE A 686 -14.35 5.95 -25.00
N ALA A 687 -15.05 5.01 -25.64
CA ALA A 687 -15.90 5.28 -26.78
C ALA A 687 -17.06 4.31 -26.78
N GLY A 688 -18.18 4.70 -27.39
CA GLY A 688 -19.31 3.80 -27.55
C GLY A 688 -20.25 4.22 -28.66
N LYS A 689 -21.03 3.24 -29.13
CA LYS A 689 -22.08 3.42 -30.12
C LYS A 689 -23.26 2.49 -29.84
N ILE A 690 -24.46 3.04 -30.00
CA ILE A 690 -25.75 2.37 -29.84
C ILE A 690 -26.44 2.44 -31.20
N PHE A 691 -26.74 1.28 -31.76
CA PHE A 691 -27.45 1.11 -33.01
C PHE A 691 -28.90 0.76 -32.69
N GLY A 692 -29.84 1.52 -33.24
CA GLY A 692 -31.27 1.35 -32.96
C GLY A 692 -31.88 2.59 -32.30
N THR A 693 -33.21 2.61 -32.28
CA THR A 693 -33.97 3.73 -31.70
C THR A 693 -34.50 3.30 -30.34
N VAL A 694 -34.00 3.92 -29.27
CA VAL A 694 -34.29 3.51 -27.89
C VAL A 694 -34.59 4.70 -26.99
N PRO A 695 -35.38 4.50 -25.91
CA PRO A 695 -35.58 5.52 -24.90
C PRO A 695 -34.28 5.89 -24.20
N TYR A 696 -34.23 7.09 -23.62
CA TYR A 696 -33.07 7.64 -22.92
C TYR A 696 -32.54 6.74 -21.78
N THR A 697 -33.40 5.89 -21.21
CA THR A 697 -33.01 4.91 -20.17
C THR A 697 -32.05 3.84 -20.68
N SER A 698 -31.96 3.66 -21.99
CA SER A 698 -31.07 2.70 -22.65
C SER A 698 -30.01 3.38 -23.52
N LEU A 699 -30.05 4.71 -23.64
CA LEU A 699 -28.99 5.52 -24.24
C LEU A 699 -27.81 5.69 -23.27
N GLU A 700 -26.68 6.19 -23.78
CA GLU A 700 -25.60 6.60 -22.90
C GLU A 700 -26.01 7.89 -22.18
N VAL A 701 -26.27 7.78 -20.88
CA VAL A 701 -26.42 8.93 -19.99
C VAL A 701 -25.04 9.26 -19.44
N HIS A 702 -24.47 10.39 -19.87
CA HIS A 702 -23.10 10.73 -19.49
C HIS A 702 -22.96 10.90 -17.96
N PRO A 703 -21.84 10.42 -17.37
CA PRO A 703 -21.59 10.44 -15.93
C PRO A 703 -21.73 11.82 -15.27
N GLY A 704 -22.86 12.13 -14.64
CA GLY A 704 -23.03 13.39 -13.89
C GLY A 704 -22.81 13.24 -12.38
N ASN A 705 -22.27 14.27 -11.73
CA ASN A 705 -22.14 14.35 -10.27
C ASN A 705 -23.08 15.42 -9.67
N GLU A 706 -23.98 15.01 -8.78
CA GLU A 706 -24.94 15.90 -8.10
C GLU A 706 -24.59 16.17 -6.62
N ILE A 707 -23.41 15.76 -6.15
CA ILE A 707 -22.93 15.99 -4.78
C ILE A 707 -21.59 16.76 -4.78
N TYR A 708 -21.27 17.44 -3.68
CA TYR A 708 -20.01 18.15 -3.44
C TYR A 708 -18.83 17.23 -3.06
N TYR A 709 -18.99 15.92 -3.27
CA TYR A 709 -17.92 14.95 -3.15
C TYR A 709 -17.30 14.67 -4.52
N TYR A 710 -15.99 14.78 -4.65
CA TYR A 710 -15.31 14.54 -5.93
C TYR A 710 -15.43 13.07 -6.34
N ASN A 711 -15.90 12.84 -7.57
CA ASN A 711 -15.96 11.51 -8.16
C ASN A 711 -14.95 11.40 -9.31
N LYS A 712 -14.01 10.45 -9.20
CA LYS A 712 -13.00 10.20 -10.23
C LYS A 712 -13.60 9.69 -11.54
N TYR A 713 -14.71 8.95 -11.50
CA TYR A 713 -15.33 8.31 -12.65
C TYR A 713 -16.48 9.11 -13.29
N ALA A 714 -16.88 10.23 -12.69
CA ALA A 714 -17.93 11.10 -13.22
C ALA A 714 -17.42 12.50 -13.59
N PHE A 715 -18.18 13.21 -14.44
CA PHE A 715 -18.01 14.63 -14.68
C PHE A 715 -18.60 15.40 -13.50
N ASN A 716 -17.74 16.12 -12.78
CA ASN A 716 -18.10 16.70 -11.49
C ASN A 716 -19.00 17.93 -11.62
N MET A 717 -18.88 18.66 -12.72
CA MET A 717 -19.71 19.84 -13.01
C MET A 717 -20.96 19.53 -13.85
N MET A 718 -21.07 18.31 -14.37
CA MET A 718 -22.22 17.84 -15.14
C MET A 718 -23.30 17.30 -14.20
N ASN A 719 -24.57 17.60 -14.43
CA ASN A 719 -25.66 16.96 -13.69
C ASN A 719 -26.01 15.60 -14.32
N ARG A 720 -26.54 14.67 -13.53
CA ARG A 720 -27.04 13.40 -14.08
C ARG A 720 -28.16 13.67 -15.07
N PHE A 721 -28.29 12.88 -16.12
CA PHE A 721 -29.30 13.08 -17.17
C PHE A 721 -29.23 14.43 -17.89
N GLU A 722 -28.13 15.20 -17.79
CA GLU A 722 -27.99 16.45 -18.54
C GLU A 722 -27.73 16.18 -20.02
N PHE A 723 -26.81 15.26 -20.32
CA PHE A 723 -26.43 14.90 -21.68
C PHE A 723 -26.67 13.42 -21.97
N ILE A 724 -27.26 13.16 -23.14
CA ILE A 724 -27.46 11.81 -23.67
C ILE A 724 -26.81 11.67 -25.04
N SER A 725 -26.34 10.46 -25.36
CA SER A 725 -25.74 10.16 -26.66
C SER A 725 -25.99 8.71 -27.08
N ASP A 726 -26.03 8.48 -28.39
CA ASP A 726 -25.99 7.14 -28.99
C ASP A 726 -24.65 6.87 -29.68
N GLN A 727 -23.80 7.88 -29.85
CA GLN A 727 -22.39 7.70 -30.20
C GLN A 727 -21.55 8.72 -29.47
N TYR A 728 -20.43 8.30 -28.91
CA TYR A 728 -19.58 9.16 -28.08
C TYR A 728 -18.13 8.69 -28.05
N VAL A 729 -17.24 9.65 -27.81
CA VAL A 729 -15.82 9.46 -27.49
C VAL A 729 -15.48 10.41 -26.35
N GLY A 730 -14.74 9.93 -25.36
CA GLY A 730 -14.31 10.74 -24.24
C GLY A 730 -13.01 10.26 -23.61
N PHE A 731 -12.50 11.09 -22.71
CA PHE A 731 -11.31 10.81 -21.94
C PHE A 731 -11.43 11.38 -20.52
N ASN A 732 -10.67 10.79 -19.61
CA ASN A 732 -10.49 11.23 -18.24
C ASN A 732 -9.01 11.08 -17.87
N VAL A 733 -8.39 12.17 -17.44
CA VAL A 733 -6.96 12.23 -17.12
C VAL A 733 -6.79 12.87 -15.74
N GLU A 734 -5.91 12.29 -14.93
CA GLU A 734 -5.44 12.87 -13.67
C GLU A 734 -3.92 12.75 -13.59
N HIS A 735 -3.23 13.88 -13.46
CA HIS A 735 -1.79 13.91 -13.20
C HIS A 735 -1.56 14.36 -11.76
N THR A 736 -1.08 13.44 -10.93
CA THR A 736 -0.61 13.73 -9.58
C THR A 736 0.87 14.06 -9.63
N ILE A 737 1.22 15.34 -9.42
CA ILE A 737 2.60 15.84 -9.51
C ILE A 737 3.37 15.57 -8.20
N GLY A 738 2.66 15.49 -7.07
CA GLY A 738 3.27 15.39 -5.74
C GLY A 738 3.61 16.77 -5.18
N ASN A 739 4.82 16.98 -4.66
CA ASN A 739 5.18 18.25 -4.04
C ASN A 739 5.34 19.41 -5.04
N GLY A 740 5.59 19.15 -6.33
CA GLY A 740 5.57 20.15 -7.40
C GLY A 740 6.18 21.51 -7.01
N ILE A 741 5.44 22.59 -7.30
CA ILE A 741 5.83 23.96 -6.91
C ILE A 741 5.74 24.16 -5.39
N PHE A 742 4.88 23.43 -4.69
CA PHE A 742 4.74 23.48 -3.22
C PHE A 742 6.02 23.08 -2.47
N GLY A 743 6.93 22.34 -3.12
CA GLY A 743 8.25 22.01 -2.59
C GLY A 743 9.16 23.22 -2.37
N TYR A 744 8.92 24.33 -3.08
CA TYR A 744 9.69 25.57 -2.97
C TYR A 744 9.13 26.56 -1.95
N ILE A 745 7.89 26.35 -1.47
CA ILE A 745 7.22 27.25 -0.53
C ILE A 745 7.37 26.68 0.90
N PRO A 746 8.17 27.30 1.80
CA PRO A 746 8.56 26.68 3.07
C PRO A 746 7.41 26.23 3.97
N LEU A 747 6.35 27.05 4.10
CA LEU A 747 5.20 26.72 4.95
C LEU A 747 4.38 25.56 4.37
N ILE A 748 4.09 25.59 3.07
CA ILE A 748 3.32 24.54 2.39
C ILE A 748 4.10 23.22 2.36
N LYS A 749 5.43 23.29 2.19
CA LYS A 749 6.33 22.13 2.29
C LYS A 749 6.22 21.44 3.65
N LYS A 750 6.16 22.20 4.77
CA LYS A 750 5.96 21.64 6.12
C LYS A 750 4.59 20.94 6.25
N LEU A 751 3.56 21.49 5.64
CA LEU A 751 2.23 20.87 5.57
C LEU A 751 2.20 19.63 4.65
N LYS A 752 3.25 19.44 3.84
CA LYS A 752 3.41 18.30 2.91
C LYS A 752 2.25 18.21 1.90
N TRP A 753 1.64 19.33 1.54
CA TRP A 753 0.59 19.39 0.53
C TRP A 753 1.11 18.94 -0.84
N ARG A 754 0.19 18.45 -1.68
CA ARG A 754 0.51 17.92 -3.00
C ARG A 754 -0.39 18.56 -4.06
N GLN A 755 0.19 18.73 -5.25
CA GLN A 755 -0.45 19.32 -6.41
C GLN A 755 -0.87 18.23 -7.40
N PHE A 756 -2.00 18.44 -8.05
CA PHE A 756 -2.48 17.63 -9.15
C PHE A 756 -3.30 18.48 -10.13
N TRP A 757 -3.54 17.96 -11.32
CA TRP A 757 -4.56 18.48 -12.24
C TRP A 757 -5.34 17.35 -12.89
N THR A 758 -6.55 17.68 -13.32
CA THR A 758 -7.49 16.76 -13.97
C THR A 758 -8.05 17.39 -15.24
N ALA A 759 -8.33 16.55 -16.23
CA ALA A 759 -9.02 16.95 -17.44
C ALA A 759 -9.97 15.83 -17.86
N LYS A 760 -11.25 16.16 -18.04
CA LYS A 760 -12.26 15.21 -18.51
C LYS A 760 -13.01 15.83 -19.68
N GLY A 761 -13.03 15.13 -20.80
CA GLY A 761 -13.70 15.59 -22.01
C GLY A 761 -14.58 14.50 -22.60
N VAL A 762 -15.70 14.89 -23.20
CA VAL A 762 -16.54 14.00 -23.98
C VAL A 762 -17.23 14.75 -25.10
N ILE A 763 -17.28 14.13 -26.27
CA ILE A 763 -18.09 14.55 -27.40
C ILE A 763 -19.01 13.39 -27.79
N GLY A 764 -20.21 13.71 -28.22
CA GLY A 764 -21.17 12.72 -28.65
C GLY A 764 -22.32 13.34 -29.41
N SER A 765 -23.15 12.50 -30.02
CA SER A 765 -24.34 12.95 -30.72
C SER A 765 -25.49 11.97 -30.53
N LEU A 766 -26.65 12.34 -31.08
CA LEU A 766 -27.79 11.47 -31.26
C LEU A 766 -28.08 11.35 -32.76
N SER A 767 -28.44 10.16 -33.22
CA SER A 767 -29.13 9.95 -34.50
C SER A 767 -30.48 10.66 -34.52
N ASP A 768 -30.97 10.99 -35.70
CA ASP A 768 -32.19 11.80 -35.83
C ASP A 768 -33.42 11.07 -35.28
N SER A 769 -33.48 9.74 -35.37
CA SER A 769 -34.54 8.95 -34.75
C SER A 769 -34.48 9.01 -33.22
N ASN A 770 -33.29 8.92 -32.62
CA ASN A 770 -33.13 9.04 -31.16
C ASN A 770 -33.38 10.47 -30.66
N LYS A 771 -33.10 11.51 -31.48
CA LYS A 771 -33.47 12.90 -31.16
C LYS A 771 -34.99 13.06 -31.09
N GLN A 772 -35.70 12.61 -32.13
CA GLN A 772 -37.16 12.68 -32.21
C GLN A 772 -37.82 11.94 -31.05
N LEU A 773 -37.29 10.77 -30.69
CA LEU A 773 -37.84 9.97 -29.61
C LEU A 773 -37.61 10.57 -28.22
N ASN A 774 -36.50 11.28 -27.95
CA ASN A 774 -36.08 11.60 -26.57
C ASN A 774 -36.08 13.08 -26.20
N LEU A 775 -35.86 14.02 -27.12
CA LEU A 775 -35.62 15.43 -26.77
C LEU A 775 -36.88 16.23 -26.42
N ASN A 776 -38.06 15.80 -26.90
CA ASN A 776 -39.32 16.57 -26.77
C ASN A 776 -40.25 16.05 -25.66
N ASN A 777 -39.75 15.26 -24.71
CA ASN A 777 -40.57 14.47 -23.81
C ASN A 777 -40.72 15.04 -22.39
N GLY A 778 -40.81 16.37 -22.24
CA GLY A 778 -41.07 17.01 -20.94
C GLY A 778 -39.86 17.16 -20.02
N PHE A 779 -38.66 16.69 -20.41
CA PHE A 779 -37.40 16.99 -19.75
C PHE A 779 -36.37 17.51 -20.77
N ALA A 780 -35.64 18.56 -20.41
CA ALA A 780 -34.71 19.26 -21.30
C ALA A 780 -33.35 18.54 -21.43
N PHE A 781 -33.35 17.32 -21.97
CA PHE A 781 -32.11 16.62 -22.32
C PHE A 781 -31.31 17.43 -23.35
N LYS A 782 -29.99 17.41 -23.23
CA LYS A 782 -29.07 18.03 -24.19
C LYS A 782 -28.24 16.97 -24.92
N THR A 783 -27.74 17.33 -26.09
CA THR A 783 -26.76 16.53 -26.84
C THR A 783 -25.46 17.32 -26.97
N LEU A 784 -24.35 16.61 -27.17
CA LEU A 784 -23.00 17.19 -27.29
C LEU A 784 -22.58 17.45 -28.75
N GLN A 785 -23.54 17.34 -29.69
CA GLN A 785 -23.27 17.49 -31.11
C GLN A 785 -22.81 18.93 -31.40
N GLY A 786 -21.62 19.07 -31.98
CA GLY A 786 -21.01 20.37 -32.29
C GLY A 786 -20.48 21.14 -31.07
N ASN A 787 -20.75 20.68 -29.85
CA ASN A 787 -20.40 21.36 -28.60
C ASN A 787 -19.87 20.34 -27.57
N PRO A 788 -18.57 19.99 -27.61
CA PRO A 788 -18.00 19.02 -26.67
C PRO A 788 -18.11 19.51 -25.24
N TYR A 789 -18.23 18.58 -24.29
CA TYR A 789 -18.11 18.88 -22.87
C TYR A 789 -16.66 18.73 -22.43
N LEU A 790 -16.14 19.73 -21.70
CA LEU A 790 -14.80 19.71 -21.12
C LEU A 790 -14.84 20.31 -19.72
N GLU A 791 -14.30 19.57 -18.75
CA GLU A 791 -13.97 20.11 -17.43
C GLU A 791 -12.49 19.96 -17.13
N LEU A 792 -11.90 21.02 -16.61
CA LEU A 792 -10.52 21.07 -16.14
C LEU A 792 -10.53 21.28 -14.63
N GLY A 793 -9.66 20.58 -13.91
CA GLY A 793 -9.56 20.73 -12.47
C GLY A 793 -8.12 20.81 -12.00
N THR A 794 -7.93 21.44 -10.86
CA THR A 794 -6.69 21.37 -10.08
C THR A 794 -7.04 21.49 -8.61
N GLY A 795 -6.09 21.23 -7.72
CA GLY A 795 -6.39 21.28 -6.31
C GLY A 795 -5.21 20.97 -5.43
N ILE A 796 -5.55 20.81 -4.16
CA ILE A 796 -4.60 20.49 -3.10
C ILE A 796 -5.07 19.18 -2.49
N GLU A 797 -4.22 18.17 -2.57
CA GLU A 797 -4.41 16.93 -1.82
C GLU A 797 -3.44 16.87 -0.63
N ASN A 798 -3.65 15.87 0.23
CA ASN A 798 -2.88 15.66 1.45
C ASN A 798 -3.13 16.70 2.57
N ILE A 799 -4.28 17.37 2.55
CA ILE A 799 -4.72 18.27 3.63
C ILE A 799 -5.06 17.40 4.85
N PHE A 800 -4.42 17.68 5.99
CA PHE A 800 -4.46 16.82 7.19
C PHE A 800 -4.20 15.33 6.92
N LYS A 801 -3.54 14.98 5.80
CA LYS A 801 -3.23 13.61 5.36
C LYS A 801 -4.37 12.75 4.80
N PHE A 802 -5.60 13.27 4.80
CA PHE A 802 -6.77 12.49 4.35
C PHE A 802 -7.69 13.25 3.41
N LEU A 803 -7.65 14.58 3.43
CA LEU A 803 -8.54 15.42 2.65
C LEU A 803 -7.86 15.88 1.37
N ARG A 804 -8.69 15.97 0.33
CA ARG A 804 -8.38 16.57 -0.96
C ARG A 804 -9.49 17.55 -1.30
N VAL A 805 -9.09 18.70 -1.85
CA VAL A 805 -9.99 19.72 -2.35
C VAL A 805 -9.69 19.94 -3.82
N ASP A 806 -10.71 19.77 -4.66
CA ASP A 806 -10.67 19.92 -6.11
C ASP A 806 -11.43 21.18 -6.51
N PHE A 807 -10.76 22.05 -7.26
CA PHE A 807 -11.32 23.21 -7.95
C PHE A 807 -11.53 22.82 -9.40
N ILE A 808 -12.78 22.82 -9.88
CA ILE A 808 -13.13 22.31 -11.20
C ILE A 808 -13.88 23.37 -11.98
N TRP A 809 -13.41 23.64 -13.19
CA TRP A 809 -14.01 24.54 -14.15
C TRP A 809 -14.66 23.74 -15.27
N ARG A 810 -15.94 24.01 -15.53
CA ARG A 810 -16.59 23.60 -16.77
C ARG A 810 -16.21 24.60 -17.85
N VAL A 811 -15.40 24.16 -18.81
CA VAL A 811 -14.86 25.01 -19.89
C VAL A 811 -15.84 25.05 -21.07
N THR A 812 -16.40 23.90 -21.44
CA THR A 812 -17.39 23.79 -22.51
C THR A 812 -18.50 22.78 -22.13
N PRO A 813 -19.71 22.90 -22.68
CA PRO A 813 -20.20 23.97 -23.57
C PRO A 813 -20.41 25.31 -22.84
N ASP A 814 -20.46 26.41 -23.60
CA ASP A 814 -20.74 27.74 -23.06
C ASP A 814 -22.09 27.78 -22.35
N VAL A 815 -22.11 28.53 -21.26
CA VAL A 815 -23.32 28.73 -20.45
C VAL A 815 -24.25 29.69 -21.18
N LEU A 816 -25.53 29.31 -21.35
CA LEU A 816 -26.55 30.16 -21.96
C LEU A 816 -26.75 31.45 -21.15
N PRO A 817 -27.08 32.60 -21.78
CA PRO A 817 -27.37 33.84 -21.06
C PRO A 817 -28.49 33.64 -20.03
N GLY A 818 -28.20 33.87 -18.74
CA GLY A 818 -29.16 33.72 -17.64
C GLY A 818 -28.95 32.51 -16.71
N GLU A 819 -28.05 31.56 -17.05
CA GLU A 819 -27.69 30.48 -16.14
C GLU A 819 -26.64 30.92 -15.10
N SER A 820 -26.80 30.50 -13.84
CA SER A 820 -25.94 30.91 -12.70
C SER A 820 -24.44 30.61 -12.93
N ALA A 821 -23.57 31.55 -12.52
CA ALA A 821 -22.12 31.41 -12.53
C ALA A 821 -21.60 30.16 -11.78
N ASN A 822 -22.38 29.64 -10.83
CA ASN A 822 -22.08 28.42 -10.06
C ASN A 822 -22.05 27.14 -10.94
N LYS A 823 -22.45 27.23 -12.22
CA LYS A 823 -22.31 26.15 -13.20
C LYS A 823 -20.96 26.13 -13.91
N ARG A 824 -20.17 27.21 -13.85
CA ARG A 824 -18.84 27.29 -14.47
C ARG A 824 -17.73 26.79 -13.56
N PHE A 825 -17.93 26.85 -12.24
CA PHE A 825 -16.92 26.53 -11.25
C PHE A 825 -17.52 25.83 -10.04
N GLY A 826 -16.85 24.80 -9.54
CA GLY A 826 -17.22 24.09 -8.32
C GLY A 826 -16.02 23.70 -7.48
N VAL A 827 -16.24 23.65 -6.17
CA VAL A 827 -15.27 23.15 -5.19
C VAL A 827 -15.80 21.82 -4.64
N PHE A 828 -14.98 20.78 -4.72
CA PHE A 828 -15.35 19.43 -4.29
C PHE A 828 -14.36 18.92 -3.25
N GLY A 829 -14.88 18.25 -2.23
CA GLY A 829 -14.05 17.55 -1.24
C GLY A 829 -13.98 16.07 -1.55
N SER A 830 -12.86 15.41 -1.25
CA SER A 830 -12.82 13.96 -1.18
C SER A 830 -11.89 13.46 -0.09
N PHE A 831 -12.14 12.22 0.36
CA PHE A 831 -11.22 11.50 1.21
C PHE A 831 -10.31 10.64 0.34
N LYS A 832 -8.99 10.86 0.45
CA LYS A 832 -7.97 10.12 -0.26
C LYS A 832 -6.90 9.68 0.73
N LEU A 833 -6.87 8.38 1.02
CA LEU A 833 -5.83 7.77 1.85
C LEU A 833 -4.69 7.31 0.94
N GLN A 834 -3.52 7.93 1.08
CA GLN A 834 -2.28 7.53 0.39
C GLN A 834 -1.25 7.18 1.46
N PHE A 835 -0.75 5.95 1.41
CA PHE A 835 0.28 5.41 2.29
C PHE A 835 1.67 5.64 1.69
#